data_AF-A0A2V6UR97-F1
#
_entry.id   AF-A0A2V6UR97-F1
#
_cell.length_a   1.000
_cell.length_b   1.000
_cell.length_c   1.000
_cell.angle_alpha   90.00
_cell.angle_beta   90.00
_cell.angle_gamma   90.00
#
_symmetry.space_group_name_H-M   'P 1'
#
loop_
_entity.id
_entity.type
_entity.pdbx_description
1 polymer ?
#
loop_
_entity_poly.entity_id
_entity_poly.type
_entity_poly.pdbx_seq_one_letter_code
_entity_poly.pdbx_strand_id
1 'polypeptide(L)'
;MLAEAAAAAATARATLAIQVLSNRADMISGGDALVQIVSSTGAYGSIAKIDLNGIDITKAFAMRADGRFMGLVTGLVNGPNLLRARLADGAGARITITNHSAEGPVFSGPQVQPWTCNAGASDAQCSRVPTFQYYYVPAGIDAQANPSSIAVPGGSDPYFQTYDPANPPPPQAIAQTTTDQGITVPFIVRLETGSSNRAQYQIAVLFDPKQGWDFADPQPAWNHKLFLLGGPNCGISYQEGAAPGVLVGKVLGKGFATMASALEVTGNNCNMVTQAETLMMVKEHLIETYGVVRYTFSIGGSGASIVQHWIANAYPGIYDGLIVVASFPDAWTEMMNTEDCISLVDYWTTPSRWGTGVAWAPTDQSAVENGDVPSSCVAFTLFRTLFTPADDTGQVPAATAYNPQTNPSGVRGTLWDYGLSQLGRRPSASWGPVEEALGYGFANRPLDTVGVQYGLKALLNAQITPQQFVDMNSHVGGHDIDYNLQAGRTIADPAALSIAYRSGYINQANNLHVPIIDLRGTSNADLHDTFHSWSMRMRLDRANGNHDNQVIWDSFTASGFVPDTTLETQAFDLMDRWLSAIESDHSGNSLAQKVVANKPSDAVDRCTVTETGVAGPCVIPANGNPRMGAGEPLTDDVLKCQLQPMDPTAYFPVLFSDAQWAQLQAAFPGGVCDYTKPGVNQQPTVPWLTYANGPAGQPLGPAPVSTTSH
;
A
#
# COMPACT_ATOMS: atom_id res chain seq x y z
N MET A 1 36.87 -55.91 -27.98
CA MET A 1 36.06 -54.69 -27.78
C MET A 1 34.95 -54.93 -26.74
N LEU A 2 35.31 -55.36 -25.54
CA LEU A 2 34.37 -55.62 -24.43
C LEU A 2 35.01 -55.22 -23.08
N ALA A 3 35.83 -54.15 -23.09
CA ALA A 3 36.60 -53.72 -21.93
C ALA A 3 36.51 -52.20 -21.63
N GLU A 4 35.57 -51.47 -22.22
CA GLU A 4 35.54 -49.99 -22.13
C GLU A 4 34.17 -49.36 -21.84
N ALA A 5 33.18 -50.12 -21.37
CA ALA A 5 31.82 -49.59 -21.12
C ALA A 5 31.29 -49.78 -19.68
N ALA A 6 32.16 -50.06 -18.72
CA ALA A 6 31.76 -50.22 -17.32
C ALA A 6 32.80 -49.58 -16.38
N ALA A 7 32.62 -48.28 -16.08
CA ALA A 7 32.95 -47.61 -14.82
C ALA A 7 33.23 -46.10 -15.04
N ALA A 8 32.17 -45.31 -15.24
CA ALA A 8 32.11 -43.90 -14.85
C ALA A 8 30.66 -43.38 -14.87
N ALA A 9 29.75 -44.11 -14.23
CA ALA A 9 28.59 -43.43 -13.65
C ALA A 9 29.10 -42.80 -12.37
N ALA A 10 29.65 -41.59 -12.45
CA ALA A 10 29.91 -40.79 -11.26
C ALA A 10 28.55 -40.61 -10.57
N THR A 11 28.37 -41.23 -9.41
CA THR A 11 27.26 -40.92 -8.52
C THR A 11 27.31 -39.42 -8.26
N ALA A 12 26.35 -38.67 -8.81
CA ALA A 12 26.26 -37.24 -8.59
C ALA A 12 26.25 -37.00 -7.08
N ARG A 13 27.28 -36.31 -6.57
CA ARG A 13 27.40 -36.03 -5.15
C ARG A 13 26.20 -35.18 -4.73
N ALA A 14 25.50 -35.60 -3.67
CA ALA A 14 24.34 -34.86 -3.19
C ALA A 14 24.77 -33.44 -2.81
N THR A 15 24.06 -32.44 -3.33
CA THR A 15 24.24 -31.03 -3.00
C THR A 15 23.03 -30.56 -2.22
N LEU A 16 23.27 -29.82 -1.14
CA LEU A 16 22.21 -29.22 -0.35
C LEU A 16 22.03 -27.76 -0.73
N ALA A 17 20.80 -27.26 -0.58
CA ALA A 17 20.48 -25.84 -0.53
C ALA A 17 19.57 -25.57 0.67
N ILE A 18 19.68 -24.39 1.26
CA ILE A 18 18.83 -23.94 2.38
C ILE A 18 17.96 -22.80 1.86
N GLN A 19 16.65 -22.94 2.01
CA GLN A 19 15.64 -21.96 1.62
C GLN A 19 14.90 -21.48 2.87
N VAL A 20 14.94 -20.19 3.14
CA VAL A 20 14.09 -19.56 4.16
C VAL A 20 12.74 -19.28 3.50
N LEU A 21 11.68 -19.85 4.06
CA LEU A 21 10.34 -19.89 3.46
C LEU A 21 9.41 -18.81 4.03
N SER A 22 9.62 -18.38 5.27
CA SER A 22 8.78 -17.37 5.90
C SER A 22 9.05 -15.97 5.36
N ASN A 23 10.31 -15.66 5.01
CA ASN A 23 10.70 -14.40 4.40
C ASN A 23 12.10 -14.48 3.75
N ARG A 24 12.56 -13.37 3.17
CA ARG A 24 13.97 -13.19 2.81
C ARG A 24 14.85 -13.35 4.05
N ALA A 25 15.94 -14.10 3.91
CA ALA A 25 16.83 -14.40 5.03
C ALA A 25 17.48 -13.15 5.67
N ASP A 26 17.54 -12.02 4.99
CA ASP A 26 18.06 -10.75 5.52
C ASP A 26 16.98 -9.86 6.17
N MET A 27 15.75 -10.34 6.29
CA MET A 27 14.58 -9.56 6.74
C MET A 27 13.73 -10.29 7.79
N ILE A 28 14.22 -11.41 8.32
CA ILE A 28 13.51 -12.20 9.33
C ILE A 28 13.34 -11.37 10.61
N SER A 29 12.22 -11.56 11.31
CA SER A 29 11.84 -10.90 12.54
C SER A 29 11.30 -11.91 13.57
N GLY A 30 11.11 -11.48 14.80
CA GLY A 30 10.42 -12.30 15.81
C GLY A 30 11.20 -13.47 16.43
N GLY A 31 12.40 -13.78 15.91
CA GLY A 31 13.31 -14.73 16.54
C GLY A 31 13.17 -16.18 16.03
N ASP A 32 12.36 -16.40 15.01
CA ASP A 32 12.22 -17.67 14.32
C ASP A 32 12.13 -17.53 12.79
N ALA A 33 12.27 -18.66 12.09
CA ALA A 33 12.18 -18.72 10.64
C ALA A 33 11.73 -20.10 10.20
N LEU A 34 10.77 -20.18 9.29
CA LEU A 34 10.43 -21.45 8.63
C LEU A 34 11.44 -21.75 7.53
N VAL A 35 12.10 -22.90 7.59
CA VAL A 35 13.20 -23.25 6.68
C VAL A 35 12.99 -24.60 6.01
N GLN A 36 13.29 -24.68 4.71
CA GLN A 36 13.43 -25.91 3.94
C GLN A 36 14.90 -26.20 3.61
N ILE A 37 15.27 -27.48 3.69
CA ILE A 37 16.51 -27.97 3.08
C ILE A 37 16.13 -28.73 1.82
N VAL A 38 16.78 -28.41 0.71
CA VAL A 38 16.60 -29.06 -0.59
C VAL A 38 17.81 -29.94 -0.86
N SER A 39 17.59 -31.18 -1.30
CA SER A 39 18.66 -32.10 -1.71
C SER A 39 18.50 -32.45 -3.19
N SER A 40 19.58 -32.30 -3.98
CA SER A 40 19.57 -32.63 -5.42
C SER A 40 19.29 -34.10 -5.73
N THR A 41 19.44 -34.99 -4.75
CA THR A 41 19.17 -36.42 -4.87
C THR A 41 17.94 -36.87 -4.08
N GLY A 42 17.29 -35.96 -3.33
CA GLY A 42 16.20 -36.30 -2.40
C GLY A 42 16.64 -37.14 -1.19
N ALA A 43 17.94 -37.38 -1.01
CA ALA A 43 18.46 -38.27 0.03
C ALA A 43 18.59 -37.58 1.41
N TYR A 44 17.49 -37.13 2.00
CA TYR A 44 17.50 -36.39 3.27
C TYR A 44 17.98 -37.20 4.48
N GLY A 45 17.83 -38.52 4.47
CA GLY A 45 18.36 -39.41 5.50
C GLY A 45 19.90 -39.43 5.60
N SER A 46 20.60 -38.79 4.65
CA SER A 46 22.06 -38.61 4.68
C SER A 46 22.51 -37.30 5.33
N ILE A 47 21.57 -36.42 5.71
CA ILE A 47 21.85 -35.22 6.51
C ILE A 47 22.23 -35.66 7.91
N ALA A 48 23.50 -35.44 8.26
CA ALA A 48 24.06 -35.85 9.54
C ALA A 48 23.83 -34.81 10.64
N LYS A 49 23.82 -33.51 10.28
CA LYS A 49 23.69 -32.43 11.26
C LYS A 49 23.13 -31.15 10.65
N ILE A 50 22.26 -30.47 11.40
CA ILE A 50 21.83 -29.11 11.16
C ILE A 50 22.16 -28.28 12.40
N ASP A 51 22.93 -27.20 12.24
CA ASP A 51 23.34 -26.34 13.35
C ASP A 51 22.95 -24.87 13.13
N LEU A 52 22.40 -24.24 14.17
CA LEU A 52 22.17 -22.81 14.27
C LEU A 52 23.21 -22.23 15.22
N ASN A 53 24.08 -21.35 14.72
CA ASN A 53 25.17 -20.77 15.50
C ASN A 53 26.02 -21.83 16.25
N GLY A 54 26.18 -23.02 15.67
CA GLY A 54 26.88 -24.16 16.27
C GLY A 54 26.05 -25.06 17.18
N ILE A 55 24.82 -24.66 17.54
CA ILE A 55 23.88 -25.47 18.34
C ILE A 55 23.15 -26.44 17.41
N ASP A 56 23.16 -27.72 17.75
CA ASP A 56 22.49 -28.75 16.96
C ASP A 56 20.97 -28.65 17.07
N ILE A 57 20.30 -28.38 15.95
CA ILE A 57 18.85 -28.28 15.82
C ILE A 57 18.29 -29.31 14.84
N THR A 58 19.03 -30.38 14.54
CA THR A 58 18.64 -31.39 13.55
C THR A 58 17.23 -31.93 13.78
N LYS A 59 16.83 -32.07 15.05
CA LYS A 59 15.50 -32.57 15.45
C LYS A 59 14.33 -31.63 15.13
N ALA A 60 14.59 -30.36 14.83
CA ALA A 60 13.56 -29.42 14.39
C ALA A 60 13.10 -29.71 12.95
N PHE A 61 13.89 -30.47 12.18
CA PHE A 61 13.61 -30.78 10.79
C PHE A 61 13.10 -32.19 10.61
N ALA A 62 12.08 -32.33 9.74
CA ALA A 62 11.55 -33.63 9.34
C ALA A 62 11.03 -33.58 7.90
N MET A 63 10.88 -34.76 7.31
CA MET A 63 10.14 -34.91 6.07
C MET A 63 8.67 -34.64 6.34
N ARG A 64 8.05 -33.73 5.58
CA ARG A 64 6.65 -33.36 5.73
C ARG A 64 5.79 -34.14 4.74
N ALA A 65 4.46 -34.13 4.94
CA ALA A 65 3.52 -34.91 4.15
C ALA A 65 3.56 -34.54 2.65
N ASP A 66 3.93 -33.30 2.33
CA ASP A 66 4.13 -32.78 0.98
C ASP A 66 5.50 -33.15 0.36
N GLY A 67 6.33 -33.93 1.06
CA GLY A 67 7.64 -34.37 0.60
C GLY A 67 8.76 -33.34 0.77
N ARG A 68 8.52 -32.21 1.43
CA ARG A 68 9.56 -31.22 1.75
C ARG A 68 10.23 -31.54 3.09
N PHE A 69 11.53 -31.35 3.19
CA PHE A 69 12.26 -31.48 4.44
C PHE A 69 12.40 -30.11 5.10
N MET A 70 11.60 -29.87 6.13
CA MET A 70 11.37 -28.54 6.72
C MET A 70 11.48 -28.53 8.22
N GLY A 71 11.77 -27.37 8.81
CA GLY A 71 11.76 -27.14 10.25
C GLY A 71 11.55 -25.66 10.59
N LEU A 72 10.92 -25.42 11.74
CA LEU A 72 10.86 -24.08 12.35
C LEU A 72 12.15 -23.88 13.15
N VAL A 73 12.98 -22.95 12.70
CA VAL A 73 14.24 -22.59 13.35
C VAL A 73 13.92 -21.49 14.36
N THR A 74 13.96 -21.81 15.65
CA THR A 74 13.71 -20.84 16.73
C THR A 74 14.99 -20.43 17.45
N GLY A 75 14.93 -19.34 18.22
CA GLY A 75 16.06 -18.86 19.02
C GLY A 75 17.09 -18.07 18.20
N LEU A 76 16.67 -17.47 17.09
CA LEU A 76 17.47 -16.50 16.36
C LEU A 76 17.71 -15.28 17.25
N VAL A 77 18.95 -14.83 17.34
CA VAL A 77 19.29 -13.58 18.03
C VAL A 77 19.20 -12.41 17.06
N ASN A 78 18.84 -11.22 17.52
CA ASN A 78 18.86 -10.02 16.67
C ASN A 78 20.24 -9.83 16.03
N GLY A 79 20.25 -9.56 14.72
CA GLY A 79 21.43 -9.56 13.87
C GLY A 79 21.66 -10.91 13.17
N PRO A 80 22.89 -11.16 12.69
CA PRO A 80 23.19 -12.31 11.85
C PRO A 80 23.26 -13.63 12.64
N ASN A 81 22.61 -14.66 12.08
CA ASN A 81 22.60 -16.04 12.57
C ASN A 81 23.05 -16.98 11.46
N LEU A 82 23.93 -17.93 11.76
CA LEU A 82 24.44 -18.86 10.76
C LEU A 82 23.74 -20.21 10.89
N LEU A 83 22.97 -20.56 9.87
CA LEU A 83 22.35 -21.87 9.72
C LEU A 83 23.17 -22.74 8.77
N ARG A 84 23.49 -23.97 9.19
CA ARG A 84 24.27 -24.93 8.41
C ARG A 84 23.58 -26.29 8.38
N ALA A 85 23.52 -26.91 7.21
CA ALA A 85 23.10 -28.29 7.02
C ALA A 85 24.26 -29.10 6.42
N ARG A 86 24.60 -30.25 7.01
CA ARG A 86 25.75 -31.07 6.61
C ARG A 86 25.35 -32.51 6.40
N LEU A 87 25.89 -33.11 5.34
CA LEU A 87 25.86 -34.53 5.06
C LEU A 87 26.94 -35.26 5.87
N ALA A 88 26.82 -36.59 5.93
CA ALA A 88 27.80 -37.44 6.64
C ALA A 88 29.24 -37.32 6.10
N ASP A 89 29.42 -36.95 4.83
CA ASP A 89 30.73 -36.77 4.18
C ASP A 89 31.33 -35.36 4.37
N GLY A 90 30.67 -34.51 5.17
CA GLY A 90 31.08 -33.14 5.47
C GLY A 90 30.56 -32.09 4.49
N ALA A 91 30.13 -32.48 3.28
CA ALA A 91 29.55 -31.55 2.32
C ALA A 91 28.22 -30.99 2.85
N GLY A 92 27.90 -29.75 2.50
CA GLY A 92 26.70 -29.12 3.02
C GLY A 92 26.36 -27.78 2.40
N ALA A 93 25.41 -27.10 3.04
CA ALA A 93 25.01 -25.75 2.71
C ALA A 93 24.97 -24.89 3.97
N ARG A 94 25.16 -23.59 3.79
CA ARG A 94 25.02 -22.60 4.85
C ARG A 94 24.33 -21.34 4.35
N ILE A 95 23.59 -20.67 5.23
CA ILE A 95 23.00 -19.36 4.97
C ILE A 95 23.09 -18.51 6.23
N THR A 96 23.30 -17.21 6.05
CA THR A 96 23.16 -16.24 7.14
C THR A 96 21.72 -15.73 7.15
N ILE A 97 21.04 -15.86 8.29
CA ILE A 97 19.72 -15.32 8.56
C ILE A 97 19.90 -14.10 9.46
N THR A 98 19.57 -12.90 8.98
CA THR A 98 19.53 -11.68 9.80
C THR A 98 18.16 -11.57 10.44
N ASN A 99 18.11 -11.68 11.77
CA ASN A 99 16.89 -11.54 12.54
C ASN A 99 16.76 -10.11 13.10
N HIS A 100 15.54 -9.61 13.14
CA HIS A 100 15.14 -8.33 13.70
C HIS A 100 14.16 -8.56 14.86
N SER A 101 13.89 -7.52 15.65
CA SER A 101 12.84 -7.62 16.70
C SER A 101 11.46 -7.72 16.05
N ALA A 102 10.51 -8.41 16.71
CA ALA A 102 9.11 -8.51 16.26
C ALA A 102 8.42 -7.13 16.19
N GLU A 103 8.98 -6.14 16.89
CA GLU A 103 8.51 -4.77 16.97
C GLU A 103 9.19 -3.86 15.94
N GLY A 104 10.10 -4.39 15.11
CA GLY A 104 10.80 -3.65 14.07
C GLY A 104 11.86 -2.66 14.62
N PRO A 105 12.41 -1.79 13.76
CA PRO A 105 12.27 -1.80 12.31
C PRO A 105 13.18 -2.86 11.65
N VAL A 106 12.80 -3.30 10.45
CA VAL A 106 13.58 -4.20 9.58
C VAL A 106 14.28 -3.41 8.47
N PHE A 107 13.52 -2.60 7.73
CA PHE A 107 13.99 -1.76 6.63
C PHE A 107 13.38 -0.35 6.63
N SER A 108 12.39 -0.04 7.46
CA SER A 108 11.70 1.26 7.48
C SER A 108 12.56 2.40 8.03
N GLY A 109 13.67 2.08 8.70
CA GLY A 109 14.54 3.06 9.36
C GLY A 109 14.00 3.44 10.74
N PRO A 110 14.44 4.57 11.32
CA PRO A 110 13.95 5.00 12.62
C PRO A 110 12.43 5.10 12.64
N GLN A 111 11.83 4.41 13.61
CA GLN A 111 10.39 4.40 13.80
C GLN A 111 9.86 5.74 14.32
N VAL A 112 8.60 6.04 14.01
CA VAL A 112 7.90 7.25 14.46
C VAL A 112 7.93 7.36 15.99
N GLN A 113 8.21 8.57 16.47
CA GLN A 113 8.24 8.94 17.88
C GLN A 113 7.57 10.31 18.10
N PRO A 114 6.89 10.52 19.24
CA PRO A 114 6.64 9.55 20.32
C PRO A 114 5.68 8.44 19.89
N TRP A 115 5.62 7.35 20.65
CA TRP A 115 4.66 6.26 20.43
C TRP A 115 4.08 5.79 21.76
N THR A 116 2.75 5.78 21.87
CA THR A 116 2.06 5.24 23.04
C THR A 116 1.36 3.93 22.72
N CYS A 117 1.47 2.94 23.61
CA CYS A 117 0.87 1.63 23.41
C CYS A 117 -0.53 1.54 24.04
N ASN A 118 -1.41 0.75 23.43
CA ASN A 118 -2.69 0.39 24.01
C ASN A 118 -2.50 -0.47 25.26
N ALA A 119 -3.54 -0.54 26.10
CA ALA A 119 -3.54 -1.39 27.28
C ALA A 119 -3.19 -2.86 26.94
N GLY A 120 -2.57 -3.56 27.89
CA GLY A 120 -2.15 -4.95 27.72
C GLY A 120 -0.81 -5.15 26.99
N ALA A 121 -0.17 -4.09 26.51
CA ALA A 121 1.23 -4.14 26.09
C ALA A 121 2.15 -4.49 27.28
N SER A 122 3.16 -5.31 27.03
CA SER A 122 4.13 -5.75 28.06
C SER A 122 5.34 -4.82 28.20
N ASP A 123 5.56 -3.94 27.23
CA ASP A 123 6.68 -3.00 27.18
C ASP A 123 6.33 -1.73 26.37
N ALA A 124 7.32 -0.85 26.18
CA ALA A 124 7.20 0.39 25.41
C ALA A 124 7.26 0.21 23.88
N GLN A 125 7.49 -1.02 23.39
CA GLN A 125 7.44 -1.36 21.96
C GLN A 125 6.12 -2.05 21.59
N CYS A 126 5.16 -2.04 22.51
CA CYS A 126 3.81 -2.58 22.36
C CYS A 126 3.78 -4.11 22.19
N SER A 127 4.79 -4.82 22.69
CA SER A 127 4.90 -6.27 22.59
C SER A 127 3.78 -6.98 23.34
N ARG A 128 3.18 -8.02 22.71
CA ARG A 128 2.12 -8.86 23.28
C ARG A 128 2.31 -10.31 22.89
N VAL A 129 1.96 -11.20 23.81
CA VAL A 129 1.77 -12.61 23.51
C VAL A 129 0.47 -12.76 22.70
N PRO A 130 0.48 -13.44 21.54
CA PRO A 130 -0.74 -13.68 20.78
C PRO A 130 -1.83 -14.38 21.62
N THR A 131 -3.07 -13.96 21.43
CA THR A 131 -4.25 -14.55 22.08
C THR A 131 -5.18 -15.14 21.04
N PHE A 132 -5.91 -16.19 21.42
CA PHE A 132 -6.81 -16.90 20.52
C PHE A 132 -8.25 -16.83 21.02
N GLN A 133 -9.16 -16.48 20.12
CA GLN A 133 -10.60 -16.52 20.31
C GLN A 133 -11.21 -17.42 19.24
N TYR A 134 -12.36 -18.05 19.55
CA TYR A 134 -13.04 -18.93 18.61
C TYR A 134 -14.43 -18.39 18.34
N TYR A 135 -14.86 -18.50 17.08
CA TYR A 135 -16.19 -18.10 16.64
C TYR A 135 -16.81 -19.20 15.77
N TYR A 136 -18.13 -19.19 15.66
CA TYR A 136 -18.85 -20.05 14.74
C TYR A 136 -19.95 -19.27 14.00
N VAL A 137 -20.34 -19.78 12.84
CA VAL A 137 -21.52 -19.30 12.10
C VAL A 137 -22.75 -20.13 12.50
N PRO A 138 -23.86 -19.50 12.95
CA PRO A 138 -25.09 -20.20 13.26
C PRO A 138 -25.69 -20.97 12.07
N ALA A 139 -26.28 -22.14 12.34
CA ALA A 139 -26.97 -22.94 11.34
C ALA A 139 -28.08 -22.14 10.62
N GLY A 140 -28.24 -22.38 9.31
CA GLY A 140 -29.20 -21.66 8.47
C GLY A 140 -28.65 -20.40 7.80
N ILE A 141 -27.43 -19.97 8.14
CA ILE A 141 -26.72 -18.88 7.47
C ILE A 141 -25.77 -19.47 6.41
N ASP A 142 -25.93 -19.02 5.17
CA ASP A 142 -24.97 -19.27 4.10
C ASP A 142 -24.09 -18.04 3.92
N ALA A 143 -22.97 -18.04 4.64
CA ALA A 143 -21.97 -16.97 4.66
C ALA A 143 -21.18 -16.84 3.35
N GLN A 144 -21.15 -17.88 2.51
CA GLN A 144 -20.50 -17.79 1.19
C GLN A 144 -21.44 -17.19 0.14
N ALA A 145 -22.73 -17.53 0.19
CA ALA A 145 -23.72 -17.01 -0.74
C ALA A 145 -24.24 -15.60 -0.38
N ASN A 146 -24.24 -15.23 0.90
CA ASN A 146 -24.76 -13.94 1.38
C ASN A 146 -23.74 -13.20 2.28
N PRO A 147 -22.58 -12.80 1.75
CA PRO A 147 -21.59 -12.06 2.54
C PRO A 147 -22.03 -10.62 2.81
N SER A 148 -21.50 -10.02 3.88
CA SER A 148 -21.44 -8.55 3.95
C SER A 148 -20.37 -8.04 2.95
N SER A 149 -20.18 -6.72 2.86
CA SER A 149 -19.06 -6.17 2.08
C SER A 149 -17.74 -6.78 2.57
N ILE A 150 -16.94 -7.27 1.63
CA ILE A 150 -15.60 -7.79 1.88
C ILE A 150 -14.54 -6.72 1.67
N ALA A 151 -14.90 -5.56 1.10
CA ALA A 151 -14.01 -4.43 0.88
C ALA A 151 -14.00 -3.42 2.03
N VAL A 152 -14.98 -3.45 2.94
CA VAL A 152 -15.04 -2.54 4.10
C VAL A 152 -14.04 -2.99 5.17
N PRO A 153 -13.00 -2.19 5.44
CA PRO A 153 -11.98 -2.60 6.39
C PRO A 153 -12.47 -2.43 7.83
N GLY A 154 -12.10 -3.38 8.69
CA GLY A 154 -12.42 -3.32 10.13
C GLY A 154 -13.81 -3.83 10.51
N GLY A 155 -14.59 -4.31 9.54
CA GLY A 155 -15.84 -5.01 9.79
C GLY A 155 -15.63 -6.53 9.89
N SER A 156 -16.05 -7.11 11.00
CA SER A 156 -16.36 -8.54 11.06
C SER A 156 -17.82 -8.74 10.66
N ASP A 157 -18.10 -9.81 9.91
CA ASP A 157 -19.48 -10.18 9.60
C ASP A 157 -20.30 -10.34 10.90
N PRO A 158 -21.47 -9.68 11.01
CA PRO A 158 -22.18 -9.55 12.28
C PRO A 158 -22.79 -10.86 12.79
N TYR A 159 -22.84 -11.90 11.94
CA TYR A 159 -23.42 -13.20 12.28
C TYR A 159 -22.45 -14.15 12.99
N PHE A 160 -21.15 -13.85 13.06
CA PHE A 160 -20.22 -14.67 13.85
C PHE A 160 -20.56 -14.58 15.35
N GLN A 161 -20.74 -15.74 15.98
CA GLN A 161 -21.00 -15.85 17.43
C GLN A 161 -19.79 -16.48 18.14
N THR A 162 -19.57 -16.14 19.40
CA THR A 162 -18.46 -16.70 20.18
C THR A 162 -18.63 -18.21 20.36
N TYR A 163 -17.56 -18.95 20.14
CA TYR A 163 -17.47 -20.39 20.37
C TYR A 163 -16.62 -20.64 21.61
N ASP A 164 -17.19 -21.31 22.62
CA ASP A 164 -16.45 -21.76 23.80
C ASP A 164 -16.07 -23.24 23.61
N PRO A 165 -14.77 -23.59 23.42
CA PRO A 165 -14.36 -24.98 23.28
C PRO A 165 -14.66 -25.83 24.52
N ALA A 166 -14.79 -25.23 25.71
CA ALA A 166 -15.13 -25.94 26.93
C ALA A 166 -16.65 -26.20 27.07
N ASN A 167 -17.47 -25.40 26.40
CA ASN A 167 -18.94 -25.54 26.37
C ASN A 167 -19.47 -25.26 24.96
N PRO A 168 -19.19 -26.17 24.00
CA PRO A 168 -19.48 -25.89 22.60
C PRO A 168 -20.98 -25.92 22.31
N PRO A 169 -21.47 -25.10 21.36
CA PRO A 169 -22.84 -25.22 20.89
C PRO A 169 -23.10 -26.61 20.29
N PRO A 170 -24.35 -27.11 20.31
CA PRO A 170 -24.70 -28.38 19.69
C PRO A 170 -24.32 -28.37 18.19
N PRO A 171 -23.79 -29.48 17.62
CA PRO A 171 -23.33 -29.50 16.23
C PRO A 171 -24.37 -29.02 15.20
N GLN A 172 -25.65 -29.31 15.43
CA GLN A 172 -26.77 -28.88 14.57
C GLN A 172 -27.04 -27.37 14.60
N ALA A 173 -26.47 -26.64 15.57
CA ALA A 173 -26.55 -25.19 15.66
C ALA A 173 -25.42 -24.47 14.90
N ILE A 174 -24.47 -25.22 14.33
CA ILE A 174 -23.32 -24.70 13.60
C ILE A 174 -23.54 -24.92 12.09
N ALA A 175 -23.42 -23.86 11.30
CA ALA A 175 -23.45 -23.95 9.85
C ALA A 175 -22.29 -24.81 9.33
N GLN A 176 -22.45 -25.40 8.16
CA GLN A 176 -21.36 -26.05 7.44
C GLN A 176 -20.82 -25.08 6.39
N THR A 177 -19.54 -25.18 6.08
CA THR A 177 -18.92 -24.51 4.94
C THR A 177 -18.12 -25.52 4.12
N THR A 178 -17.96 -25.25 2.82
CA THR A 178 -17.13 -26.06 1.92
C THR A 178 -16.02 -25.20 1.33
N THR A 179 -14.78 -25.63 1.52
CA THR A 179 -13.60 -24.91 1.01
C THR A 179 -13.54 -24.96 -0.52
N ASP A 180 -12.69 -24.14 -1.13
CA ASP A 180 -12.44 -24.19 -2.57
C ASP A 180 -11.75 -25.50 -3.03
N GLN A 181 -11.26 -26.32 -2.09
CA GLN A 181 -10.74 -27.67 -2.32
C GLN A 181 -11.80 -28.76 -2.11
N GLY A 182 -13.06 -28.40 -1.85
CA GLY A 182 -14.16 -29.34 -1.66
C GLY A 182 -14.20 -30.00 -0.27
N ILE A 183 -13.51 -29.45 0.72
CA ILE A 183 -13.52 -29.96 2.09
C ILE A 183 -14.68 -29.33 2.86
N THR A 184 -15.62 -30.13 3.33
CA THR A 184 -16.76 -29.66 4.14
C THR A 184 -16.46 -29.81 5.63
N VAL A 185 -16.59 -28.72 6.39
CA VAL A 185 -16.37 -28.66 7.84
C VAL A 185 -17.44 -27.81 8.54
N PRO A 186 -17.64 -27.99 9.86
CA PRO A 186 -18.35 -27.00 10.67
C PRO A 186 -17.68 -25.63 10.51
N PHE A 187 -18.47 -24.58 10.31
CA PHE A 187 -17.94 -23.24 10.13
C PHE A 187 -17.58 -22.64 11.49
N ILE A 188 -16.43 -23.09 12.00
CA ILE A 188 -15.76 -22.61 13.19
C ILE A 188 -14.44 -21.97 12.76
N VAL A 189 -14.12 -20.83 13.35
CA VAL A 189 -12.91 -20.05 13.04
C VAL A 189 -12.13 -19.77 14.31
N ARG A 190 -10.80 -19.78 14.19
CA ARG A 190 -9.88 -19.29 15.21
C ARG A 190 -9.41 -17.91 14.79
N LEU A 191 -9.61 -16.92 15.65
CA LEU A 191 -9.08 -15.57 15.54
C LEU A 191 -7.87 -15.43 16.45
N GLU A 192 -6.72 -15.13 15.89
CA GLU A 192 -5.53 -14.70 16.61
C GLU A 192 -5.47 -13.17 16.67
N THR A 193 -5.14 -12.62 17.82
CA THR A 193 -4.78 -11.20 17.99
C THR A 193 -3.41 -11.12 18.66
N GLY A 194 -2.48 -10.43 18.02
CA GLY A 194 -1.11 -10.22 18.51
C GLY A 194 -0.59 -8.83 18.17
N SER A 195 0.72 -8.63 18.28
CA SER A 195 1.39 -7.38 17.92
C SER A 195 2.61 -7.63 17.04
N SER A 196 2.81 -6.80 16.02
CA SER A 196 4.01 -6.76 15.18
C SER A 196 4.26 -5.32 14.74
N ASN A 197 5.52 -4.91 14.61
CA ASN A 197 5.93 -3.54 14.28
C ASN A 197 5.28 -2.45 15.16
N ARG A 198 5.09 -2.74 16.46
CA ARG A 198 4.43 -1.90 17.48
C ARG A 198 2.93 -1.64 17.24
N ALA A 199 2.27 -2.53 16.49
CA ALA A 199 0.85 -2.44 16.19
C ALA A 199 0.12 -3.77 16.32
N GLN A 200 -1.16 -3.72 16.65
CA GLN A 200 -1.99 -4.91 16.73
C GLN A 200 -2.29 -5.46 15.34
N TYR A 201 -2.24 -6.78 15.20
CA TYR A 201 -2.75 -7.51 14.04
C TYR A 201 -3.83 -8.51 14.44
N GLN A 202 -4.63 -8.90 13.45
CA GLN A 202 -5.55 -10.03 13.55
C GLN A 202 -5.35 -10.99 12.37
N ILE A 203 -5.41 -12.30 12.67
CA ILE A 203 -5.40 -13.38 11.67
C ILE A 203 -6.57 -14.31 11.98
N ALA A 204 -7.38 -14.70 11.00
CA ALA A 204 -8.40 -15.73 11.17
C ALA A 204 -8.27 -16.85 10.14
N VAL A 205 -8.55 -18.08 10.59
CA VAL A 205 -8.59 -19.29 9.76
C VAL A 205 -9.76 -20.18 10.17
N LEU A 206 -10.26 -21.02 9.25
CA LEU A 206 -11.11 -22.15 9.64
C LEU A 206 -10.36 -23.05 10.61
N PHE A 207 -11.05 -23.53 11.65
CA PHE A 207 -10.41 -24.27 12.73
C PHE A 207 -11.36 -25.30 13.34
N ASP A 208 -10.91 -26.55 13.42
CA ASP A 208 -11.49 -27.60 14.24
C ASP A 208 -10.85 -27.58 15.65
N PRO A 209 -11.59 -27.17 16.70
CA PRO A 209 -11.08 -27.10 18.07
C PRO A 209 -10.69 -28.45 18.68
N LYS A 210 -11.03 -29.56 18.04
CA LYS A 210 -10.65 -30.91 18.46
C LYS A 210 -9.27 -31.32 17.95
N GLN A 211 -8.71 -30.57 17.01
CA GLN A 211 -7.41 -30.84 16.40
C GLN A 211 -6.39 -29.78 16.85
N GLY A 212 -5.13 -30.18 16.97
CA GLY A 212 -4.04 -29.23 17.12
C GLY A 212 -3.83 -28.40 15.85
N TRP A 213 -2.88 -27.47 15.92
CA TRP A 213 -2.32 -26.85 14.73
C TRP A 213 -0.83 -27.15 14.66
N ASP A 214 -0.35 -27.54 13.49
CA ASP A 214 1.07 -27.69 13.17
C ASP A 214 1.32 -26.99 11.83
N PHE A 215 2.29 -26.07 11.77
CA PHE A 215 2.66 -25.40 10.50
C PHE A 215 3.08 -26.42 9.42
N ALA A 216 3.53 -27.60 9.84
CA ALA A 216 4.04 -28.65 8.98
C ALA A 216 2.96 -29.63 8.50
N ASP A 217 1.83 -29.69 9.20
CA ASP A 217 0.65 -30.49 8.85
C ASP A 217 -0.61 -29.73 9.31
N PRO A 218 -0.90 -28.60 8.66
CA PRO A 218 -2.01 -27.75 9.05
C PRO A 218 -3.34 -28.44 8.78
N GLN A 219 -4.40 -27.95 9.41
CA GLN A 219 -5.71 -28.57 9.27
C GLN A 219 -6.20 -28.53 7.81
N PRO A 220 -6.81 -29.61 7.27
CA PRO A 220 -7.16 -29.72 5.84
C PRO A 220 -8.11 -28.65 5.31
N ALA A 221 -8.81 -27.92 6.19
CA ALA A 221 -9.70 -26.84 5.80
C ALA A 221 -8.95 -25.57 5.37
N TRP A 222 -7.66 -25.43 5.71
CA TRP A 222 -6.85 -24.33 5.24
C TRP A 222 -6.27 -24.62 3.86
N ASN A 223 -6.56 -23.75 2.89
CA ASN A 223 -6.18 -23.94 1.50
C ASN A 223 -4.81 -23.32 1.15
N HIS A 224 -4.07 -22.85 2.16
CA HIS A 224 -2.78 -22.15 2.01
C HIS A 224 -2.86 -20.81 1.26
N LYS A 225 -4.01 -20.13 1.23
CA LYS A 225 -4.16 -18.83 0.60
C LYS A 225 -4.38 -17.74 1.64
N LEU A 226 -3.87 -16.53 1.37
CA LEU A 226 -3.98 -15.39 2.27
C LEU A 226 -4.78 -14.26 1.60
N PHE A 227 -5.77 -13.74 2.32
CA PHE A 227 -6.56 -12.58 1.94
C PHE A 227 -6.31 -11.42 2.90
N LEU A 228 -5.82 -10.31 2.36
CA LEU A 228 -5.46 -9.13 3.15
C LEU A 228 -6.53 -8.04 3.06
N LEU A 229 -6.88 -7.49 4.22
CA LEU A 229 -7.85 -6.39 4.37
C LEU A 229 -7.07 -5.12 4.73
N GLY A 230 -7.00 -4.14 3.83
CA GLY A 230 -6.34 -2.84 4.09
C GLY A 230 -7.33 -1.79 4.59
N GLY A 231 -6.93 -0.77 5.35
CA GLY A 231 -7.84 0.24 5.93
C GLY A 231 -7.96 1.58 5.19
N PRO A 232 -9.08 2.31 5.34
CA PRO A 232 -9.36 3.51 4.54
C PRO A 232 -8.59 4.74 5.07
N ASN A 233 -8.86 5.91 4.46
CA ASN A 233 -8.40 7.24 4.86
C ASN A 233 -6.86 7.43 4.71
N CYS A 234 -6.32 8.59 5.06
CA CYS A 234 -4.89 8.85 5.20
C CYS A 234 -4.70 9.72 6.43
N GLY A 235 -3.88 9.26 7.36
CA GLY A 235 -3.67 9.93 8.62
C GLY A 235 -2.31 9.63 9.22
N ILE A 236 -1.98 10.38 10.26
CA ILE A 236 -0.77 10.20 11.04
C ILE A 236 -1.18 9.94 12.49
N SER A 237 -0.57 8.95 13.13
CA SER A 237 -0.84 8.62 14.52
C SER A 237 0.47 8.42 15.25
N TYR A 238 0.55 8.94 16.47
CA TYR A 238 1.66 8.79 17.42
C TYR A 238 1.31 7.78 18.53
N GLN A 239 0.41 6.84 18.23
CA GLN A 239 -0.01 5.79 19.15
C GLN A 239 -0.36 4.52 18.38
N GLU A 240 -0.37 3.42 19.12
CA GLU A 240 -0.80 2.13 18.63
C GLU A 240 -2.29 2.14 18.25
N GLY A 241 -2.60 1.71 17.02
CA GLY A 241 -3.97 1.44 16.59
C GLY A 241 -4.48 0.07 17.04
N ALA A 242 -5.80 -0.09 17.09
CA ALA A 242 -6.43 -1.40 17.26
C ALA A 242 -6.46 -2.17 15.93
N ALA A 243 -6.30 -3.49 15.99
CA ALA A 243 -6.39 -4.32 14.79
C ALA A 243 -7.81 -4.26 14.19
N PRO A 244 -7.95 -4.09 12.86
CA PRO A 244 -9.23 -4.22 12.18
C PRO A 244 -9.79 -5.64 12.31
N GLY A 245 -11.12 -5.78 12.35
CA GLY A 245 -11.78 -7.08 12.28
C GLY A 245 -11.50 -7.81 10.96
N VAL A 246 -11.34 -9.14 11.03
CA VAL A 246 -10.98 -9.99 9.88
C VAL A 246 -11.96 -11.17 9.65
N LEU A 247 -13.08 -11.21 10.37
CA LEU A 247 -14.05 -12.30 10.24
C LEU A 247 -14.94 -12.12 9.00
N VAL A 248 -14.44 -12.53 7.84
CA VAL A 248 -15.12 -12.41 6.55
C VAL A 248 -15.58 -13.79 6.08
N GLY A 249 -16.86 -14.09 6.23
CA GLY A 249 -17.40 -15.44 6.09
C GLY A 249 -17.30 -16.02 4.68
N LYS A 250 -17.41 -15.20 3.63
CA LYS A 250 -17.17 -15.67 2.25
C LYS A 250 -15.75 -16.17 2.04
N VAL A 251 -14.77 -15.42 2.55
CA VAL A 251 -13.35 -15.69 2.36
C VAL A 251 -12.91 -16.87 3.22
N LEU A 252 -13.21 -16.80 4.52
CA LEU A 252 -12.93 -17.86 5.49
C LEU A 252 -13.63 -19.16 5.08
N GLY A 253 -14.88 -19.09 4.62
CA GLY A 253 -15.65 -20.26 4.21
C GLY A 253 -15.00 -21.05 3.07
N LYS A 254 -14.25 -20.37 2.18
CA LYS A 254 -13.47 -21.01 1.10
C LYS A 254 -12.13 -21.59 1.55
N GLY A 255 -11.74 -21.44 2.81
CA GLY A 255 -10.53 -22.01 3.39
C GLY A 255 -9.32 -21.06 3.45
N PHE A 256 -9.51 -19.78 3.07
CA PHE A 256 -8.47 -18.77 3.15
C PHE A 256 -8.16 -18.39 4.61
N ALA A 257 -6.92 -17.97 4.85
CA ALA A 257 -6.63 -17.12 6.00
C ALA A 257 -6.99 -15.66 5.67
N THR A 258 -7.57 -14.94 6.62
CA THR A 258 -7.77 -13.48 6.55
C THR A 258 -6.83 -12.79 7.52
N MET A 259 -6.30 -11.62 7.15
CA MET A 259 -5.34 -10.88 7.97
C MET A 259 -5.49 -9.37 7.78
N ALA A 260 -5.30 -8.63 8.89
CA ALA A 260 -5.21 -7.18 8.91
C ALA A 260 -4.25 -6.72 10.03
N SER A 261 -3.67 -5.54 9.88
CA SER A 261 -2.87 -4.88 10.91
C SER A 261 -3.26 -3.41 11.05
N ALA A 262 -3.17 -2.87 12.26
CA ALA A 262 -3.55 -1.50 12.54
C ALA A 262 -2.70 -0.45 11.80
N LEU A 263 -1.46 -0.78 11.43
CA LEU A 263 -0.60 0.10 10.61
C LEU A 263 -0.94 0.06 9.13
N GLU A 264 -1.69 -0.96 8.67
CA GLU A 264 -2.25 -1.01 7.30
C GLU A 264 -3.55 -0.22 7.17
N VAL A 265 -4.04 0.33 8.28
CA VAL A 265 -5.07 1.35 8.23
C VAL A 265 -4.38 2.66 7.90
N THR A 266 -4.49 3.09 6.65
CA THR A 266 -3.83 4.30 6.14
C THR A 266 -4.28 5.55 6.91
N GLY A 267 -5.50 5.57 7.45
CA GLY A 267 -5.98 6.58 8.40
C GLY A 267 -5.24 6.65 9.75
N ASN A 268 -4.57 5.58 10.16
CA ASN A 268 -3.69 5.58 11.34
C ASN A 268 -2.22 5.81 10.96
N ASN A 269 -1.78 5.29 9.81
CA ASN A 269 -0.38 5.32 9.38
C ASN A 269 -0.29 5.47 7.85
N CYS A 270 -0.27 6.69 7.36
CA CYS A 270 -0.10 7.00 5.94
C CYS A 270 1.40 7.04 5.57
N ASN A 271 2.13 5.97 5.88
CA ASN A 271 3.54 5.80 5.53
C ASN A 271 3.76 4.45 4.84
N MET A 272 3.89 4.49 3.51
CA MET A 272 4.13 3.33 2.65
C MET A 272 5.19 2.35 3.18
N VAL A 273 6.31 2.86 3.68
CA VAL A 273 7.45 2.01 4.03
C VAL A 273 7.15 1.24 5.32
N THR A 274 6.57 1.91 6.31
CA THR A 274 6.11 1.28 7.55
C THR A 274 4.99 0.27 7.28
N GLN A 275 4.09 0.57 6.33
CA GLN A 275 3.04 -0.36 5.90
C GLN A 275 3.64 -1.62 5.24
N ALA A 276 4.53 -1.45 4.26
CA ALA A 276 5.22 -2.56 3.62
C ALA A 276 5.96 -3.46 4.62
N GLU A 277 6.65 -2.85 5.59
CA GLU A 277 7.34 -3.58 6.64
C GLU A 277 6.37 -4.37 7.52
N THR A 278 5.26 -3.76 7.91
CA THR A 278 4.26 -4.41 8.76
C THR A 278 3.60 -5.60 8.06
N LEU A 279 3.20 -5.46 6.80
CA LEU A 279 2.64 -6.59 6.04
C LEU A 279 3.64 -7.72 5.88
N MET A 280 4.89 -7.40 5.59
CA MET A 280 5.95 -8.38 5.47
C MET A 280 6.11 -9.16 6.79
N MET A 281 6.19 -8.46 7.93
CA MET A 281 6.40 -9.08 9.24
C MET A 281 5.19 -9.92 9.71
N VAL A 282 3.97 -9.43 9.51
CA VAL A 282 2.77 -10.21 9.93
C VAL A 282 2.54 -11.40 9.00
N LYS A 283 2.87 -11.28 7.70
CA LYS A 283 2.84 -12.41 6.75
C LYS A 283 3.91 -13.45 7.09
N GLU A 284 5.10 -13.02 7.49
CA GLU A 284 6.16 -13.90 8.01
C GLU A 284 5.68 -14.71 9.22
N HIS A 285 5.13 -14.03 10.24
CA HIS A 285 4.55 -14.66 11.43
C HIS A 285 3.43 -15.65 11.07
N LEU A 286 2.57 -15.29 10.11
CA LEU A 286 1.54 -16.19 9.59
C LEU A 286 2.18 -17.45 9.00
N ILE A 287 3.28 -17.32 8.24
CA ILE A 287 3.94 -18.47 7.62
C ILE A 287 4.62 -19.38 8.66
N GLU A 288 5.24 -18.81 9.69
CA GLU A 288 5.85 -19.56 10.79
C GLU A 288 4.83 -20.27 11.65
N THR A 289 3.68 -19.64 11.90
CA THR A 289 2.64 -20.16 12.80
C THR A 289 1.68 -21.11 12.10
N TYR A 290 1.24 -20.73 10.89
CA TYR A 290 0.18 -21.43 10.16
C TYR A 290 0.72 -22.36 9.07
N GLY A 291 1.83 -21.98 8.44
CA GLY A 291 2.51 -22.72 7.37
C GLY A 291 2.68 -21.87 6.11
N VAL A 292 3.28 -22.44 5.06
CA VAL A 292 3.51 -21.69 3.80
C VAL A 292 2.23 -21.25 3.09
N VAL A 293 2.28 -20.06 2.48
CA VAL A 293 1.22 -19.48 1.65
C VAL A 293 1.52 -19.70 0.17
N ARG A 294 0.52 -20.13 -0.60
CA ARG A 294 0.55 -20.32 -2.06
C ARG A 294 0.52 -19.00 -2.81
N TYR A 295 -0.39 -18.11 -2.42
CA TYR A 295 -0.44 -16.73 -2.89
C TYR A 295 -1.26 -15.85 -1.95
N THR A 296 -1.02 -14.55 -2.04
CA THR A 296 -1.61 -13.50 -1.23
C THR A 296 -2.28 -12.47 -2.14
N PHE A 297 -3.55 -12.17 -1.92
CA PHE A 297 -4.18 -11.01 -2.57
C PHE A 297 -4.99 -10.22 -1.57
N SER A 298 -5.23 -8.96 -1.92
CA SER A 298 -5.87 -7.99 -1.04
C SER A 298 -7.15 -7.46 -1.63
N ILE A 299 -7.98 -6.93 -0.74
CA ILE A 299 -9.01 -5.97 -1.10
C ILE A 299 -8.95 -4.75 -0.20
N GLY A 300 -9.30 -3.59 -0.75
CA GLY A 300 -9.46 -2.39 0.05
C GLY A 300 -9.82 -1.15 -0.75
N GLY A 301 -10.63 -0.30 -0.14
CA GLY A 301 -11.09 0.94 -0.73
C GLY A 301 -10.37 2.21 -0.28
N SER A 302 -10.36 3.24 -1.14
CA SER A 302 -9.85 4.57 -0.79
C SER A 302 -8.39 4.50 -0.29
N GLY A 303 -8.12 4.90 0.95
CA GLY A 303 -6.80 4.76 1.60
C GLY A 303 -6.16 3.38 1.51
N ALA A 304 -6.92 2.29 1.44
CA ALA A 304 -6.38 0.94 1.30
C ALA A 304 -5.95 0.62 -0.13
N SER A 305 -6.53 1.30 -1.13
CA SER A 305 -6.08 1.17 -2.53
C SER A 305 -4.71 1.79 -2.75
N ILE A 306 -4.44 2.91 -2.04
CA ILE A 306 -3.13 3.56 -2.00
C ILE A 306 -2.06 2.56 -1.56
N VAL A 307 -2.28 1.87 -0.44
CA VAL A 307 -1.33 0.88 0.11
C VAL A 307 -1.06 -0.24 -0.88
N GLN A 308 -2.12 -0.80 -1.45
CA GLN A 308 -2.02 -1.89 -2.43
C GLN A 308 -1.16 -1.50 -3.64
N HIS A 309 -1.47 -0.34 -4.23
CA HIS A 309 -0.75 0.21 -5.36
C HIS A 309 0.70 0.58 -5.02
N TRP A 310 0.92 1.26 -3.90
CA TRP A 310 2.24 1.62 -3.39
C TRP A 310 3.14 0.41 -3.20
N ILE A 311 2.69 -0.55 -2.41
CA ILE A 311 3.51 -1.68 -2.00
C ILE A 311 3.78 -2.61 -3.18
N ALA A 312 2.80 -2.87 -4.03
CA ALA A 312 3.04 -3.68 -5.22
C ALA A 312 4.03 -3.02 -6.21
N ASN A 313 4.14 -1.69 -6.22
CA ASN A 313 5.13 -0.96 -7.02
C ASN A 313 6.50 -0.77 -6.30
N ALA A 314 6.53 -0.53 -5.00
CA ALA A 314 7.77 -0.22 -4.26
C ALA A 314 8.41 -1.45 -3.60
N TYR A 315 7.61 -2.45 -3.20
CA TYR A 315 8.02 -3.68 -2.53
C TYR A 315 7.35 -4.90 -3.18
N PRO A 316 7.62 -5.15 -4.49
CA PRO A 316 6.96 -6.21 -5.24
C PRO A 316 7.23 -7.60 -4.62
N GLY A 317 6.20 -8.44 -4.55
CA GLY A 317 6.25 -9.78 -3.97
C GLY A 317 5.53 -9.93 -2.61
N ILE A 318 5.08 -8.82 -2.00
CA ILE A 318 4.20 -8.88 -0.81
C ILE A 318 2.79 -9.33 -1.22
N TYR A 319 2.25 -8.73 -2.29
CA TYR A 319 1.00 -9.13 -2.94
C TYR A 319 1.27 -9.88 -4.24
N ASP A 320 0.42 -10.85 -4.54
CA ASP A 320 0.36 -11.57 -5.82
C ASP A 320 -0.77 -11.06 -6.71
N GLY A 321 -1.79 -10.38 -6.15
CA GLY A 321 -2.90 -9.75 -6.87
C GLY A 321 -3.62 -8.67 -6.05
N LEU A 322 -4.23 -7.69 -6.70
CA LEU A 322 -4.87 -6.52 -6.07
C LEU A 322 -6.34 -6.40 -6.47
N ILE A 323 -7.22 -6.23 -5.48
CA ILE A 323 -8.60 -5.79 -5.69
C ILE A 323 -8.73 -4.40 -5.05
N VAL A 324 -8.65 -3.36 -5.87
CA VAL A 324 -8.74 -1.98 -5.37
C VAL A 324 -10.16 -1.46 -5.54
N VAL A 325 -10.64 -0.67 -4.59
CA VAL A 325 -11.98 -0.10 -4.62
C VAL A 325 -11.91 1.42 -4.52
N ALA A 326 -12.68 2.17 -5.32
CA ALA A 326 -12.65 3.64 -5.31
C ALA A 326 -11.19 4.16 -5.30
N SER A 327 -10.42 3.68 -6.27
CA SER A 327 -8.98 3.60 -6.14
C SER A 327 -8.27 4.95 -6.24
N PHE A 328 -7.10 5.04 -5.61
CA PHE A 328 -6.12 6.11 -5.76
C PHE A 328 -4.76 5.51 -6.15
N PRO A 329 -3.97 6.17 -7.02
CA PRO A 329 -2.63 5.72 -7.39
C PRO A 329 -1.63 5.67 -6.21
N ASP A 330 -1.64 6.72 -5.40
CA ASP A 330 -0.77 6.95 -4.26
C ASP A 330 -1.28 8.13 -3.41
N ALA A 331 -0.81 8.30 -2.16
CA ALA A 331 -1.24 9.43 -1.34
C ALA A 331 -0.60 10.77 -1.74
N TRP A 332 0.59 10.78 -2.35
CA TRP A 332 1.33 12.03 -2.53
C TRP A 332 0.82 12.85 -3.71
N THR A 333 0.27 12.21 -4.74
CA THR A 333 -0.50 12.89 -5.79
C THR A 333 -1.80 13.45 -5.23
N GLU A 334 -2.45 12.74 -4.30
CA GLU A 334 -3.61 13.29 -3.58
C GLU A 334 -3.23 14.44 -2.65
N MET A 335 -2.06 14.42 -2.00
CA MET A 335 -1.59 15.56 -1.21
C MET A 335 -1.29 16.78 -2.09
N MET A 336 -0.81 16.58 -3.31
CA MET A 336 -0.63 17.68 -4.26
C MET A 336 -1.98 18.28 -4.67
N ASN A 337 -2.95 17.44 -5.01
CA ASN A 337 -4.32 17.86 -5.30
C ASN A 337 -4.95 18.59 -4.09
N THR A 338 -4.72 18.08 -2.88
CA THR A 338 -5.20 18.69 -1.63
C THR A 338 -4.60 20.08 -1.40
N GLU A 339 -3.30 20.28 -1.66
CA GLU A 339 -2.65 21.60 -1.59
C GLU A 339 -3.28 22.60 -2.58
N ASP A 340 -3.54 22.15 -3.81
CA ASP A 340 -4.18 22.98 -4.83
C ASP A 340 -5.61 23.35 -4.40
N CYS A 341 -6.38 22.37 -3.94
CA CYS A 341 -7.76 22.55 -3.49
C CYS A 341 -7.87 23.45 -2.26
N ILE A 342 -7.01 23.28 -1.25
CA ILE A 342 -6.95 24.16 -0.09
C ILE A 342 -6.70 25.61 -0.53
N SER A 343 -5.73 25.82 -1.42
CA SER A 343 -5.37 27.15 -1.91
C SER A 343 -6.53 27.82 -2.67
N LEU A 344 -7.22 27.07 -3.52
CA LEU A 344 -8.39 27.55 -4.27
C LEU A 344 -9.57 27.88 -3.36
N VAL A 345 -9.91 26.99 -2.44
CA VAL A 345 -11.00 27.21 -1.47
C VAL A 345 -10.71 28.40 -0.57
N ASP A 346 -9.47 28.59 -0.10
CA ASP A 346 -9.10 29.76 0.71
C ASP A 346 -9.22 31.08 -0.05
N TYR A 347 -8.93 31.08 -1.36
CA TYR A 347 -9.15 32.24 -2.22
C TYR A 347 -10.66 32.52 -2.42
N TRP A 348 -11.47 31.51 -2.70
CA TRP A 348 -12.91 31.70 -2.91
C TRP A 348 -13.67 32.06 -1.63
N THR A 349 -13.24 31.56 -0.48
CA THR A 349 -13.89 31.83 0.81
C THR A 349 -13.42 33.14 1.46
N THR A 350 -12.48 33.85 0.83
CA THR A 350 -11.97 35.15 1.29
C THR A 350 -12.24 36.27 0.26
N PRO A 351 -13.48 36.80 0.15
CA PRO A 351 -13.84 37.80 -0.87
C PRO A 351 -13.01 39.09 -0.84
N SER A 352 -12.36 39.41 0.28
CA SER A 352 -11.44 40.56 0.36
C SER A 352 -10.17 40.40 -0.48
N ARG A 353 -9.87 39.18 -0.96
CA ARG A 353 -8.77 38.89 -1.90
C ARG A 353 -9.19 39.06 -3.37
N TRP A 354 -10.48 39.25 -3.66
CA TRP A 354 -10.96 39.36 -5.03
C TRP A 354 -10.74 40.77 -5.56
N GLY A 355 -10.29 40.85 -6.81
CA GLY A 355 -10.25 42.10 -7.57
C GLY A 355 -11.63 42.73 -7.74
N THR A 356 -11.65 44.03 -8.01
CA THR A 356 -12.92 44.75 -8.24
C THR A 356 -13.70 44.14 -9.41
N GLY A 357 -14.96 43.78 -9.16
CA GLY A 357 -15.85 43.19 -10.17
C GLY A 357 -15.64 41.69 -10.40
N VAL A 358 -14.73 41.04 -9.67
CA VAL A 358 -14.59 39.58 -9.66
C VAL A 358 -15.59 38.98 -8.68
N ALA A 359 -16.29 37.94 -9.13
CA ALA A 359 -17.17 37.12 -8.32
C ALA A 359 -17.12 35.69 -8.83
N TRP A 360 -17.46 34.73 -7.98
CA TRP A 360 -17.40 33.31 -8.29
C TRP A 360 -18.75 32.65 -8.05
N ALA A 361 -19.35 32.08 -9.09
CA ALA A 361 -20.46 31.17 -8.93
C ALA A 361 -19.94 29.75 -8.62
N PRO A 362 -20.73 28.89 -7.95
CA PRO A 362 -20.34 27.50 -7.72
C PRO A 362 -20.01 26.75 -9.02
N THR A 363 -20.69 27.04 -10.13
CA THR A 363 -20.38 26.46 -11.45
C THR A 363 -19.02 26.89 -11.99
N ASP A 364 -18.60 28.12 -11.71
CA ASP A 364 -17.30 28.65 -12.12
C ASP A 364 -16.17 27.98 -11.34
N GLN A 365 -16.40 27.76 -10.03
CA GLN A 365 -15.49 27.01 -9.15
C GLN A 365 -15.32 25.58 -9.65
N SER A 366 -16.42 24.89 -9.94
CA SER A 366 -16.42 23.54 -10.51
C SER A 366 -15.62 23.45 -11.81
N ALA A 367 -15.77 24.44 -12.70
CA ALA A 367 -15.01 24.49 -13.95
C ALA A 367 -13.50 24.64 -13.69
N VAL A 368 -13.10 25.44 -12.70
CA VAL A 368 -11.69 25.58 -12.29
C VAL A 368 -11.14 24.29 -11.69
N GLU A 369 -11.93 23.59 -10.89
CA GLU A 369 -11.59 22.27 -10.34
C GLU A 369 -11.49 21.19 -11.43
N ASN A 370 -11.94 21.48 -12.65
CA ASN A 370 -12.12 20.51 -13.74
C ASN A 370 -13.06 19.36 -13.33
N GLY A 371 -14.06 19.67 -12.49
CA GLY A 371 -15.05 18.74 -11.95
C GLY A 371 -16.47 19.02 -12.45
N ASP A 372 -17.38 18.07 -12.16
CA ASP A 372 -18.82 18.19 -12.48
C ASP A 372 -19.58 19.10 -11.50
N VAL A 373 -19.11 19.15 -10.26
CA VAL A 373 -19.68 19.97 -9.17
C VAL A 373 -18.54 20.55 -8.31
N PRO A 374 -18.76 21.70 -7.65
CA PRO A 374 -17.75 22.36 -6.81
C PRO A 374 -17.65 21.75 -5.41
N SER A 375 -17.56 20.43 -5.34
CA SER A 375 -17.55 19.69 -4.07
C SER A 375 -16.28 18.87 -3.87
N SER A 376 -15.56 18.50 -4.92
CA SER A 376 -14.33 17.71 -4.79
C SER A 376 -13.27 18.48 -4.01
N CYS A 377 -12.95 19.74 -4.37
CA CYS A 377 -11.95 20.48 -3.59
C CYS A 377 -12.38 20.79 -2.16
N VAL A 378 -13.67 21.05 -1.93
CA VAL A 378 -14.21 21.20 -0.57
C VAL A 378 -14.00 19.92 0.24
N ALA A 379 -14.24 18.73 -0.34
CA ALA A 379 -14.00 17.45 0.32
C ALA A 379 -12.52 17.23 0.66
N PHE A 380 -11.60 17.60 -0.24
CA PHE A 380 -10.15 17.50 0.03
C PHE A 380 -9.69 18.41 1.17
N THR A 381 -10.38 19.53 1.45
CA THR A 381 -10.01 20.38 2.60
C THR A 381 -10.14 19.69 3.96
N LEU A 382 -10.86 18.57 4.06
CA LEU A 382 -10.93 17.74 5.27
C LEU A 382 -9.56 17.16 5.68
N PHE A 383 -8.61 17.10 4.75
CA PHE A 383 -7.24 16.59 4.99
C PHE A 383 -6.23 17.69 5.33
N ARG A 384 -6.67 18.95 5.52
CA ARG A 384 -5.79 20.07 5.91
C ARG A 384 -4.94 19.77 7.15
N THR A 385 -5.45 18.96 8.07
CA THR A 385 -4.75 18.55 9.30
C THR A 385 -3.46 17.77 9.04
N LEU A 386 -3.25 17.22 7.84
CA LEU A 386 -1.99 16.57 7.46
C LEU A 386 -0.91 17.54 6.99
N PHE A 387 -1.25 18.82 6.84
CA PHE A 387 -0.36 19.87 6.35
C PHE A 387 0.03 20.85 7.47
N THR A 388 -0.83 20.97 8.49
CA THR A 388 -0.61 21.82 9.66
C THR A 388 0.40 21.16 10.61
N PRO A 389 1.50 21.84 11.01
CA PRO A 389 2.48 21.22 11.89
C PRO A 389 2.09 21.17 13.36
N ALA A 390 1.05 21.90 13.78
CA ALA A 390 0.45 21.65 15.08
C ALA A 390 -0.05 20.20 15.11
N ASP A 391 0.16 19.48 16.22
CA ASP A 391 -0.38 18.13 16.33
C ASP A 391 -1.91 18.17 16.51
N ASP A 392 -2.62 18.03 15.40
CA ASP A 392 -4.09 17.99 15.39
C ASP A 392 -4.64 16.59 15.71
N THR A 393 -3.77 15.57 15.88
CA THR A 393 -4.21 14.22 16.30
C THR A 393 -4.64 14.19 17.77
N GLY A 394 -4.15 15.14 18.58
CA GLY A 394 -4.35 15.17 20.02
C GLY A 394 -3.68 14.02 20.78
N GLN A 395 -2.86 13.21 20.10
CA GLN A 395 -2.19 12.04 20.66
C GLN A 395 -0.85 12.41 21.28
N VAL A 396 -0.22 13.50 20.81
CA VAL A 396 0.93 14.09 21.47
C VAL A 396 0.43 15.07 22.55
N PRO A 397 0.91 14.98 23.80
CA PRO A 397 0.56 15.96 24.82
C PRO A 397 0.86 17.38 24.35
N ALA A 398 -0.05 18.32 24.60
CA ALA A 398 0.07 19.70 24.12
C ALA A 398 1.38 20.40 24.53
N ALA A 399 1.96 20.03 25.68
CA ALA A 399 3.25 20.56 26.15
C ALA A 399 4.47 20.08 25.33
N THR A 400 4.32 19.00 24.56
CA THR A 400 5.37 18.40 23.71
C THR A 400 5.09 18.57 22.21
N ALA A 401 3.88 18.96 21.84
CA ALA A 401 3.51 19.30 20.47
C ALA A 401 4.21 20.58 19.99
N TYR A 402 4.47 20.66 18.69
CA TYR A 402 5.10 21.82 18.06
C TYR A 402 4.25 23.08 18.24
N ASN A 403 4.92 24.15 18.64
CA ASN A 403 4.39 25.50 18.55
C ASN A 403 5.54 26.45 18.17
N PRO A 404 5.45 27.20 17.06
CA PRO A 404 6.58 28.00 16.58
C PRO A 404 7.05 29.07 17.57
N GLN A 405 6.20 29.49 18.52
CA GLN A 405 6.53 30.52 19.52
C GLN A 405 6.91 29.94 20.88
N THR A 406 6.18 28.93 21.37
CA THR A 406 6.32 28.44 22.76
C THR A 406 7.04 27.11 22.87
N ASN A 407 7.06 26.29 21.81
CA ASN A 407 7.74 25.00 21.78
C ASN A 407 8.22 24.66 20.34
N PRO A 408 9.18 25.43 19.79
CA PRO A 408 9.60 25.28 18.40
C PRO A 408 10.31 23.94 18.11
N SER A 409 10.81 23.25 19.14
CA SER A 409 11.39 21.91 19.01
C SER A 409 10.40 20.77 19.21
N GLY A 410 9.11 21.08 19.37
CA GLY A 410 8.07 20.07 19.61
C GLY A 410 7.80 19.16 18.41
N VAL A 411 7.02 18.11 18.65
CA VAL A 411 6.62 17.14 17.62
C VAL A 411 5.69 17.80 16.60
N ARG A 412 6.02 17.68 15.31
CA ARG A 412 5.25 18.27 14.21
C ARG A 412 4.26 17.27 13.62
N GLY A 413 3.04 17.74 13.35
CA GLY A 413 1.90 16.94 12.89
C GLY A 413 1.68 16.91 11.37
N THR A 414 2.71 17.07 10.54
CA THR A 414 2.54 16.99 9.08
C THR A 414 2.84 15.60 8.52
N LEU A 415 2.31 15.26 7.35
CA LEU A 415 2.61 14.00 6.67
C LEU A 415 4.10 13.86 6.34
N TRP A 416 4.77 14.94 5.95
CA TRP A 416 6.21 14.89 5.65
C TRP A 416 7.06 14.76 6.92
N ASP A 417 6.68 15.40 8.02
CA ASP A 417 7.35 15.22 9.31
C ASP A 417 7.15 13.79 9.87
N TYR A 418 6.00 13.17 9.60
CA TYR A 418 5.75 11.75 9.90
C TYR A 418 6.64 10.80 9.08
N GLY A 419 6.94 11.18 7.84
CA GLY A 419 7.86 10.49 6.92
C GLY A 419 9.33 10.93 7.04
N LEU A 420 9.74 11.58 8.14
CA LEU A 420 11.08 12.17 8.28
C LEU A 420 12.22 11.16 8.08
N SER A 421 12.03 9.89 8.47
CA SER A 421 13.04 8.84 8.26
C SER A 421 13.26 8.51 6.78
N GLN A 422 12.24 8.69 5.93
CA GLN A 422 12.34 8.49 4.49
C GLN A 422 12.76 9.77 3.74
N LEU A 423 12.14 10.91 4.07
CA LEU A 423 12.30 12.18 3.35
C LEU A 423 13.55 12.96 3.79
N GLY A 424 13.98 12.79 5.03
CA GLY A 424 15.10 13.51 5.61
C GLY A 424 14.81 14.99 5.86
N ARG A 425 15.82 15.71 6.34
CA ARG A 425 15.70 17.12 6.72
C ARG A 425 16.05 18.07 5.58
N ARG A 426 15.43 19.24 5.60
CA ARG A 426 15.70 20.36 4.69
C ARG A 426 17.12 20.92 4.88
N PRO A 427 17.82 21.29 3.79
CA PRO A 427 19.17 21.86 3.88
C PRO A 427 19.12 23.30 4.43
N SER A 428 20.24 23.78 5.01
CA SER A 428 20.31 25.12 5.62
C SER A 428 20.03 26.28 4.68
N ALA A 429 20.19 26.08 3.37
CA ALA A 429 19.83 27.06 2.36
C ALA A 429 18.31 27.28 2.23
N SER A 430 17.49 26.37 2.75
CA SER A 430 16.03 26.42 2.72
C SER A 430 15.41 26.77 4.07
N TRP A 431 16.22 26.97 5.12
CA TRP A 431 15.71 27.16 6.48
C TRP A 431 14.94 28.47 6.62
N GLY A 432 13.83 28.40 7.34
CA GLY A 432 13.16 29.56 7.90
C GLY A 432 13.72 29.94 9.28
N PRO A 433 13.25 31.04 9.89
CA PRO A 433 13.77 31.54 11.16
C PRO A 433 13.71 30.52 12.32
N VAL A 434 12.69 29.67 12.34
CA VAL A 434 12.55 28.62 13.37
C VAL A 434 13.64 27.56 13.22
N GLU A 435 13.86 27.06 12.00
CA GLU A 435 14.90 26.07 11.71
C GLU A 435 16.31 26.62 11.98
N GLU A 436 16.56 27.89 11.62
CA GLU A 436 17.81 28.59 11.95
C GLU A 436 18.05 28.66 13.46
N ALA A 437 17.02 29.01 14.25
CA ALA A 437 17.12 29.08 15.70
C ALA A 437 17.34 27.70 16.35
N LEU A 438 16.76 26.64 15.77
CA LEU A 438 16.94 25.26 16.22
C LEU A 438 18.29 24.66 15.81
N GLY A 439 18.92 25.18 14.75
CA GLY A 439 20.15 24.64 14.18
C GLY A 439 19.94 23.37 13.33
N TYR A 440 18.71 23.08 12.91
CA TYR A 440 18.37 21.97 12.02
C TYR A 440 17.09 22.25 11.22
N GLY A 441 16.97 21.64 10.04
CA GLY A 441 15.78 21.75 9.19
C GLY A 441 14.66 20.78 9.59
N PHE A 442 13.42 21.15 9.28
CA PHE A 442 12.25 20.26 9.32
C PHE A 442 12.28 19.24 8.17
N ALA A 443 11.28 18.36 8.06
CA ALA A 443 11.26 17.37 7.00
C ALA A 443 11.15 18.00 5.60
N ASN A 444 11.80 17.38 4.61
CA ASN A 444 11.71 17.75 3.20
C ASN A 444 10.27 17.59 2.69
N ARG A 445 9.75 18.62 2.01
CA ARG A 445 8.36 18.67 1.54
C ARG A 445 8.26 18.63 0.01
N PRO A 446 7.61 17.62 -0.59
CA PRO A 446 7.48 17.47 -2.04
C PRO A 446 6.26 18.20 -2.64
N LEU A 447 5.84 19.34 -2.09
CA LEU A 447 4.68 20.12 -2.56
C LEU A 447 5.12 21.34 -3.38
N ASP A 448 4.60 21.52 -4.59
CA ASP A 448 4.95 22.63 -5.47
C ASP A 448 3.74 23.15 -6.24
N THR A 449 3.49 24.45 -6.22
CA THR A 449 2.41 25.10 -7.01
C THR A 449 2.96 26.16 -7.98
N VAL A 450 4.27 26.16 -8.23
CA VAL A 450 4.92 27.13 -9.13
C VAL A 450 4.56 26.83 -10.57
N GLY A 451 4.08 27.84 -11.30
CA GLY A 451 3.76 27.73 -12.73
C GLY A 451 2.41 27.09 -13.05
N VAL A 452 1.68 26.58 -12.04
CA VAL A 452 0.35 25.98 -12.22
C VAL A 452 -0.69 27.06 -12.50
N GLN A 453 -1.36 26.95 -13.64
CA GLN A 453 -2.37 27.90 -14.12
C GLN A 453 -3.77 27.36 -13.85
N TYR A 454 -4.26 27.51 -12.62
CA TYR A 454 -5.59 27.01 -12.27
C TYR A 454 -6.66 27.58 -13.20
N GLY A 455 -7.60 26.74 -13.65
CA GLY A 455 -8.70 27.13 -14.52
C GLY A 455 -8.33 27.40 -15.98
N LEU A 456 -7.15 26.99 -16.48
CA LEU A 456 -6.76 27.21 -17.88
C LEU A 456 -7.76 26.59 -18.87
N LYS A 457 -8.15 25.34 -18.68
CA LYS A 457 -9.15 24.66 -19.52
C LYS A 457 -10.51 25.37 -19.43
N ALA A 458 -10.93 25.79 -18.24
CA ALA A 458 -12.16 26.54 -18.04
C ALA A 458 -12.15 27.88 -18.78
N LEU A 459 -11.01 28.58 -18.78
CA LEU A 459 -10.83 29.82 -19.52
C LEU A 459 -10.94 29.58 -21.03
N LEU A 460 -10.22 28.59 -21.56
CA LEU A 460 -10.22 28.27 -22.99
C LEU A 460 -11.60 27.83 -23.50
N ASN A 461 -12.38 27.18 -22.63
CA ASN A 461 -13.75 26.77 -22.90
C ASN A 461 -14.79 27.88 -22.62
N ALA A 462 -14.35 29.10 -22.29
CA ALA A 462 -15.21 30.23 -21.95
C ALA A 462 -16.17 29.98 -20.77
N GLN A 463 -15.80 29.08 -19.85
CA GLN A 463 -16.55 28.79 -18.61
C GLN A 463 -16.24 29.80 -17.50
N ILE A 464 -15.07 30.45 -17.56
CA ILE A 464 -14.70 31.59 -16.70
C ILE A 464 -14.20 32.75 -17.55
N THR A 465 -14.28 33.96 -17.01
CA THR A 465 -13.82 35.18 -17.67
C THR A 465 -12.29 35.33 -17.59
N PRO A 466 -11.67 36.06 -18.54
CA PRO A 466 -10.25 36.43 -18.43
C PRO A 466 -9.92 37.16 -17.13
N GLN A 467 -10.84 37.96 -16.62
CA GLN A 467 -10.65 38.68 -15.36
C GLN A 467 -10.65 37.74 -14.14
N GLN A 468 -11.55 36.75 -14.08
CA GLN A 468 -11.54 35.72 -13.03
C GLN A 468 -10.24 34.92 -13.07
N PHE A 469 -9.79 34.50 -14.26
CA PHE A 469 -8.55 33.72 -14.42
C PHE A 469 -7.30 34.48 -13.95
N VAL A 470 -7.16 35.75 -14.36
CA VAL A 470 -6.02 36.60 -13.98
C VAL A 470 -6.05 36.90 -12.48
N ASP A 471 -7.22 37.24 -11.94
CA ASP A 471 -7.37 37.58 -10.52
C ASP A 471 -7.00 36.40 -9.62
N MET A 472 -7.58 35.22 -9.88
CA MET A 472 -7.28 34.02 -9.10
C MET A 472 -5.79 33.66 -9.16
N ASN A 473 -5.20 33.60 -10.35
CA ASN A 473 -3.80 33.20 -10.46
C ASN A 473 -2.81 34.22 -9.86
N SER A 474 -3.22 35.48 -9.72
CA SER A 474 -2.46 36.53 -9.03
C SER A 474 -2.58 36.49 -7.52
N HIS A 475 -3.70 35.97 -7.00
CA HIS A 475 -4.05 36.11 -5.60
C HIS A 475 -4.13 34.80 -4.83
N VAL A 476 -4.13 33.62 -5.47
CA VAL A 476 -4.28 32.31 -4.80
C VAL A 476 -3.13 32.02 -3.81
N GLY A 477 -1.88 32.38 -4.15
CA GLY A 477 -0.71 32.23 -3.28
C GLY A 477 -0.30 30.78 -3.04
N GLY A 478 0.19 30.49 -1.83
CA GLY A 478 0.62 29.16 -1.37
C GLY A 478 0.92 29.17 0.12
N HIS A 479 1.67 28.18 0.61
CA HIS A 479 1.91 27.96 2.04
C HIS A 479 3.39 27.82 2.41
N ASP A 480 3.78 28.45 3.51
CA ASP A 480 5.14 28.32 4.09
C ASP A 480 5.33 26.95 4.79
N ILE A 481 6.49 26.72 5.43
CA ILE A 481 6.79 25.44 6.10
C ILE A 481 5.94 25.19 7.35
N ASP A 482 5.38 26.25 7.94
CA ASP A 482 4.43 26.16 9.06
C ASP A 482 2.97 26.15 8.59
N TYR A 483 2.78 26.03 7.28
CA TYR A 483 1.51 26.01 6.58
C TYR A 483 0.68 27.29 6.72
N ASN A 484 1.34 28.43 6.98
CA ASN A 484 0.69 29.72 6.90
C ASN A 484 0.55 30.16 5.45
N LEU A 485 -0.58 30.79 5.13
CA LEU A 485 -0.81 31.39 3.82
C LEU A 485 0.24 32.48 3.53
N GLN A 486 0.80 32.45 2.33
CA GLN A 486 1.73 33.45 1.82
C GLN A 486 1.35 33.88 0.38
N ALA A 487 1.81 35.06 -0.03
CA ALA A 487 1.55 35.57 -1.38
C ALA A 487 2.27 34.78 -2.48
N GLY A 488 3.46 34.25 -2.18
CA GLY A 488 4.22 33.39 -3.11
C GLY A 488 3.63 31.98 -3.19
N ARG A 489 3.90 31.29 -4.31
CA ARG A 489 3.52 29.88 -4.50
C ARG A 489 4.27 28.96 -3.53
N THR A 490 3.69 27.80 -3.25
CA THR A 490 4.34 26.72 -2.52
C THR A 490 5.47 26.15 -3.36
N ILE A 491 6.67 26.01 -2.77
CA ILE A 491 7.86 25.52 -3.48
C ILE A 491 8.30 24.20 -2.84
N ALA A 492 8.52 23.17 -3.65
CA ALA A 492 9.00 21.88 -3.18
C ALA A 492 10.49 21.93 -2.85
N ASP A 493 10.89 21.20 -1.81
CA ASP A 493 12.30 20.96 -1.54
C ASP A 493 12.88 20.04 -2.64
N PRO A 494 13.98 20.42 -3.34
CA PRO A 494 14.47 19.66 -4.49
C PRO A 494 14.82 18.20 -4.19
N ALA A 495 15.33 17.91 -2.98
CA ALA A 495 15.62 16.56 -2.54
C ALA A 495 14.35 15.72 -2.37
N ALA A 496 13.25 16.33 -1.87
CA ALA A 496 11.97 15.66 -1.67
C ALA A 496 11.41 15.11 -2.98
N LEU A 497 11.51 15.87 -4.08
CA LEU A 497 11.03 15.46 -5.40
C LEU A 497 11.71 14.16 -5.86
N SER A 498 13.05 14.12 -5.81
CA SER A 498 13.81 12.93 -6.19
C SER A 498 13.45 11.74 -5.29
N ILE A 499 13.35 11.96 -3.98
CA ILE A 499 13.01 10.93 -2.99
C ILE A 499 11.61 10.36 -3.26
N ALA A 500 10.60 11.22 -3.48
CA ALA A 500 9.22 10.81 -3.67
C ALA A 500 9.04 9.89 -4.88
N TYR A 501 9.69 10.20 -6.00
CA TYR A 501 9.66 9.34 -7.19
C TYR A 501 10.40 8.02 -6.98
N ARG A 502 11.66 8.08 -6.51
CA ARG A 502 12.49 6.87 -6.40
C ARG A 502 12.01 5.91 -5.33
N SER A 503 11.40 6.40 -4.25
CA SER A 503 10.89 5.53 -3.18
C SER A 503 9.64 4.76 -3.59
N GLY A 504 8.90 5.27 -4.57
CA GLY A 504 7.56 4.78 -4.91
C GLY A 504 6.44 5.49 -4.16
N TYR A 505 6.75 6.55 -3.40
CA TYR A 505 5.72 7.44 -2.84
C TYR A 505 4.86 8.07 -3.93
N ILE A 506 5.44 8.35 -5.10
CA ILE A 506 4.68 8.50 -6.34
C ILE A 506 4.71 7.18 -7.08
N ASN A 507 3.53 6.62 -7.35
CA ASN A 507 3.45 5.35 -8.03
C ASN A 507 3.79 5.51 -9.52
N GLN A 508 4.96 5.04 -9.93
CA GLN A 508 5.40 5.09 -11.34
C GLN A 508 5.01 3.83 -12.14
N ALA A 509 4.32 2.86 -11.51
CA ALA A 509 3.81 1.60 -12.06
C ALA A 509 4.86 0.64 -12.67
N ASN A 510 6.14 1.00 -12.65
CA ASN A 510 7.21 0.26 -13.34
C ASN A 510 7.58 -1.09 -12.71
N ASN A 511 7.08 -1.41 -11.51
CA ASN A 511 7.19 -2.75 -10.92
C ASN A 511 5.82 -3.42 -10.70
N LEU A 512 4.73 -2.79 -11.17
CA LEU A 512 3.36 -3.20 -10.90
C LEU A 512 2.90 -4.26 -11.92
N HIS A 513 3.33 -5.50 -11.71
CA HIS A 513 3.16 -6.61 -12.66
C HIS A 513 2.16 -7.68 -12.23
N VAL A 514 1.47 -7.48 -11.10
CA VAL A 514 0.44 -8.39 -10.59
C VAL A 514 -0.92 -8.12 -11.24
N PRO A 515 -1.88 -9.07 -11.22
CA PRO A 515 -3.26 -8.82 -11.61
C PRO A 515 -3.90 -7.71 -10.75
N ILE A 516 -4.68 -6.83 -11.39
CA ILE A 516 -5.40 -5.73 -10.74
C ILE A 516 -6.85 -5.76 -11.22
N ILE A 517 -7.77 -5.86 -10.27
CA ILE A 517 -9.20 -5.63 -10.50
C ILE A 517 -9.56 -4.34 -9.77
N ASP A 518 -9.88 -3.29 -10.52
CA ASP A 518 -10.29 -1.99 -9.97
C ASP A 518 -11.81 -1.87 -9.97
N LEU A 519 -12.41 -1.78 -8.79
CA LEU A 519 -13.85 -1.68 -8.59
C LEU A 519 -14.24 -0.24 -8.28
N ARG A 520 -15.24 0.26 -9.01
CA ARG A 520 -15.65 1.66 -8.93
C ARG A 520 -17.17 1.79 -8.86
N GLY A 521 -17.62 2.74 -8.03
CA GLY A 521 -18.89 3.43 -8.25
C GLY A 521 -18.67 4.72 -9.04
N THR A 522 -19.73 5.22 -9.68
CA THR A 522 -19.73 6.51 -10.37
C THR A 522 -20.12 7.65 -9.43
N SER A 523 -19.11 8.27 -8.82
CA SER A 523 -19.25 9.58 -8.18
C SER A 523 -18.14 10.49 -8.71
N ASN A 524 -18.55 11.67 -9.18
CA ASN A 524 -17.65 12.80 -9.49
C ASN A 524 -18.00 14.02 -8.61
N ALA A 525 -18.62 13.74 -7.46
CA ALA A 525 -19.14 14.75 -6.54
C ALA A 525 -18.50 14.66 -5.15
N ASP A 526 -17.50 13.80 -5.01
CA ASP A 526 -16.69 13.64 -3.81
C ASP A 526 -15.23 13.34 -4.20
N LEU A 527 -14.36 13.19 -3.21
CA LEU A 527 -12.92 13.00 -3.38
C LEU A 527 -12.53 11.73 -4.18
N HIS A 528 -13.43 10.77 -4.39
CA HIS A 528 -13.17 9.55 -5.16
C HIS A 528 -13.53 9.74 -6.63
N ASP A 529 -13.08 10.81 -7.29
CA ASP A 529 -13.38 11.06 -8.69
C ASP A 529 -12.97 9.87 -9.59
N THR A 530 -13.73 9.60 -10.65
CA THR A 530 -13.52 8.39 -11.48
C THR A 530 -12.19 8.35 -12.23
N PHE A 531 -11.51 9.48 -12.39
CA PHE A 531 -10.27 9.56 -13.17
C PHE A 531 -9.10 8.83 -12.53
N HIS A 532 -9.09 8.59 -11.22
CA HIS A 532 -7.96 7.95 -10.52
C HIS A 532 -7.64 6.54 -11.04
N SER A 533 -8.65 5.72 -11.35
CA SER A 533 -8.47 4.40 -11.98
C SER A 533 -7.77 4.49 -13.34
N TRP A 534 -8.13 5.53 -14.10
CA TRP A 534 -7.55 5.81 -15.41
C TRP A 534 -6.16 6.41 -15.31
N SER A 535 -5.88 7.22 -14.28
CA SER A 535 -4.53 7.67 -13.97
C SER A 535 -3.59 6.48 -13.75
N MET A 536 -4.01 5.48 -12.97
CA MET A 536 -3.25 4.24 -12.83
C MET A 536 -3.09 3.47 -14.15
N ARG A 537 -4.13 3.40 -14.99
CA ARG A 537 -4.02 2.80 -16.33
C ARG A 537 -2.99 3.51 -17.20
N MET A 538 -3.02 4.84 -17.24
CA MET A 538 -2.08 5.65 -18.01
C MET A 538 -0.63 5.46 -17.52
N ARG A 539 -0.43 5.30 -16.20
CA ARG A 539 0.88 4.99 -15.62
C ARG A 539 1.36 3.60 -16.01
N LEU A 540 0.48 2.58 -16.00
CA LEU A 540 0.77 1.23 -16.48
C LEU A 540 1.17 1.25 -17.96
N ASP A 541 0.39 1.89 -18.82
CA ASP A 541 0.68 1.98 -20.26
C ASP A 541 2.02 2.68 -20.52
N ARG A 542 2.31 3.77 -19.80
CA ARG A 542 3.59 4.47 -19.90
C ARG A 542 4.76 3.59 -19.48
N ALA A 543 4.64 2.87 -18.37
CA ALA A 543 5.74 2.12 -17.76
C ALA A 543 5.97 0.75 -18.40
N ASN A 544 4.90 0.06 -18.79
CA ASN A 544 4.90 -1.33 -19.22
C ASN A 544 4.57 -1.49 -20.72
N GLY A 545 4.12 -0.42 -21.38
CA GLY A 545 3.67 -0.45 -22.78
C GLY A 545 2.29 -1.09 -22.98
N ASN A 546 1.62 -1.48 -21.90
CA ASN A 546 0.26 -2.03 -21.85
C ASN A 546 -0.28 -1.98 -20.41
N HIS A 547 -1.56 -2.30 -20.28
CA HIS A 547 -2.27 -2.49 -19.00
C HIS A 547 -2.93 -3.88 -18.96
N ASP A 548 -2.33 -4.89 -19.60
CA ASP A 548 -2.96 -6.21 -19.75
C ASP A 548 -3.19 -6.89 -18.39
N ASN A 549 -2.50 -6.45 -17.34
CA ASN A 549 -2.71 -6.90 -15.96
C ASN A 549 -3.85 -6.19 -15.22
N GLN A 550 -4.46 -5.14 -15.78
CA GLN A 550 -5.57 -4.41 -15.16
C GLN A 550 -6.91 -4.71 -15.84
N VAL A 551 -7.97 -4.73 -15.05
CA VAL A 551 -9.36 -4.57 -15.49
C VAL A 551 -10.07 -3.54 -14.60
N ILE A 552 -10.92 -2.71 -15.20
CA ILE A 552 -11.74 -1.72 -14.48
C ILE A 552 -13.20 -2.17 -14.56
N TRP A 553 -13.81 -2.36 -13.39
CA TRP A 553 -15.22 -2.67 -13.22
C TRP A 553 -15.93 -1.49 -12.59
N ASP A 554 -16.60 -0.73 -13.44
CA ASP A 554 -17.41 0.42 -13.08
C ASP A 554 -18.89 0.05 -12.98
N SER A 555 -19.49 0.39 -11.85
CA SER A 555 -20.91 0.22 -11.58
C SER A 555 -21.57 1.58 -11.40
N PHE A 556 -22.43 1.95 -12.34
CA PHE A 556 -23.19 3.19 -12.22
C PHE A 556 -24.32 2.97 -11.21
N THR A 557 -24.06 3.29 -9.95
CA THR A 557 -25.12 3.51 -8.97
C THR A 557 -25.46 5.00 -8.98
N ALA A 558 -26.74 5.34 -8.88
CA ALA A 558 -27.21 6.73 -8.92
C ALA A 558 -26.71 7.60 -7.74
N SER A 559 -25.92 7.06 -6.81
CA SER A 559 -25.56 7.77 -5.57
C SER A 559 -24.36 7.20 -4.79
N GLY A 560 -23.20 6.90 -5.40
CA GLY A 560 -22.01 6.63 -4.59
C GLY A 560 -20.75 6.12 -5.29
N PHE A 561 -19.62 6.21 -4.57
CA PHE A 561 -18.31 5.70 -4.96
C PHE A 561 -18.06 4.23 -4.58
N VAL A 562 -18.89 3.65 -3.71
CA VAL A 562 -18.77 2.27 -3.23
C VAL A 562 -19.47 1.32 -4.19
N PRO A 563 -18.79 0.28 -4.72
CA PRO A 563 -19.41 -0.75 -5.57
C PRO A 563 -20.32 -1.68 -4.76
N ASP A 564 -21.23 -2.38 -5.42
CA ASP A 564 -22.10 -3.39 -4.79
C ASP A 564 -21.29 -4.62 -4.30
N THR A 565 -21.73 -5.25 -3.21
CA THR A 565 -21.09 -6.43 -2.60
C THR A 565 -21.06 -7.63 -3.56
N THR A 566 -21.99 -7.66 -4.52
CA THR A 566 -21.98 -8.62 -5.64
C THR A 566 -20.70 -8.50 -6.48
N LEU A 567 -20.26 -7.28 -6.79
CA LEU A 567 -19.05 -7.06 -7.60
C LEU A 567 -17.78 -7.40 -6.83
N GLU A 568 -17.71 -7.03 -5.55
CA GLU A 568 -16.61 -7.43 -4.67
C GLU A 568 -16.48 -8.96 -4.64
N THR A 569 -17.63 -9.64 -4.52
CA THR A 569 -17.72 -11.10 -4.52
C THR A 569 -17.23 -11.68 -5.85
N GLN A 570 -17.69 -11.17 -6.98
CA GLN A 570 -17.24 -11.63 -8.31
C GLN A 570 -15.75 -11.36 -8.54
N ALA A 571 -15.24 -10.22 -8.04
CA ALA A 571 -13.84 -9.84 -8.17
C ALA A 571 -12.94 -10.78 -7.36
N PHE A 572 -13.35 -11.13 -6.14
CA PHE A 572 -12.69 -12.15 -5.33
C PHE A 572 -12.60 -13.48 -6.08
N ASP A 573 -13.72 -13.97 -6.63
CA ASP A 573 -13.75 -15.26 -7.32
C ASP A 573 -12.97 -15.24 -8.65
N LEU A 574 -12.90 -14.08 -9.31
CA LEU A 574 -12.07 -13.89 -10.50
C LEU A 574 -10.58 -13.85 -10.16
N MET A 575 -10.19 -13.11 -9.12
CA MET A 575 -8.80 -13.00 -8.68
C MET A 575 -8.26 -14.37 -8.29
N ASP A 576 -9.03 -15.14 -7.51
CA ASP A 576 -8.62 -16.49 -7.09
C ASP A 576 -8.38 -17.42 -8.28
N ARG A 577 -9.25 -17.37 -9.30
CA ARG A 577 -9.06 -18.14 -10.55
C ARG A 577 -7.83 -17.70 -11.32
N TRP A 578 -7.59 -16.40 -11.43
CA TRP A 578 -6.45 -15.85 -12.15
C TRP A 578 -5.14 -16.27 -11.47
N LEU A 579 -5.03 -16.11 -10.15
CA LEU A 579 -3.84 -16.51 -9.39
C LEU A 579 -3.62 -18.02 -9.38
N SER A 580 -4.69 -18.83 -9.28
CA SER A 580 -4.61 -20.28 -9.41
C SER A 580 -4.03 -20.72 -10.77
N ALA A 581 -4.42 -20.03 -11.85
CA ALA A 581 -3.89 -20.32 -13.19
C ALA A 581 -2.41 -19.90 -13.32
N ILE A 582 -2.04 -18.73 -12.77
CA ILE A 582 -0.63 -18.26 -12.72
C ILE A 582 0.25 -19.24 -11.93
N GLU A 583 -0.22 -19.71 -10.77
CA GLU A 583 0.50 -20.67 -9.94
C GLU A 583 0.70 -22.01 -10.66
N SER A 584 -0.31 -22.46 -11.41
CA SER A 584 -0.25 -23.69 -12.22
C SER A 584 0.67 -23.57 -13.44
N ASP A 585 1.08 -22.35 -13.81
CA ASP A 585 2.01 -22.09 -14.90
C ASP A 585 3.47 -22.27 -14.44
N HIS A 586 4.00 -23.46 -14.69
CA HIS A 586 5.40 -23.81 -14.41
C HIS A 586 6.38 -23.41 -15.53
N SER A 587 5.98 -22.58 -16.50
CA SER A 587 6.89 -22.08 -17.53
C SER A 587 8.00 -21.20 -16.94
N GLY A 588 9.08 -21.04 -17.70
CA GLY A 588 10.18 -20.10 -17.38
C GLY A 588 9.86 -18.64 -17.67
N ASN A 589 8.60 -18.29 -17.96
CA ASN A 589 8.17 -16.93 -18.24
C ASN A 589 8.32 -16.02 -17.01
N SER A 590 8.48 -14.72 -17.25
CA SER A 590 8.44 -13.72 -16.18
C SER A 590 7.05 -13.65 -15.55
N LEU A 591 6.94 -13.11 -14.34
CA LEU A 591 5.65 -12.93 -13.67
C LEU A 591 4.67 -12.13 -14.55
N ALA A 592 5.12 -11.01 -15.13
CA ALA A 592 4.29 -10.19 -16.02
C ALA A 592 3.74 -11.00 -17.21
N GLN A 593 4.57 -11.85 -17.82
CA GLN A 593 4.15 -12.72 -18.92
C GLN A 593 3.13 -13.77 -18.47
N LYS A 594 3.32 -14.37 -17.29
CA LYS A 594 2.37 -15.35 -16.72
C LYS A 594 1.03 -14.69 -16.39
N VAL A 595 1.04 -13.49 -15.85
CA VAL A 595 -0.17 -12.72 -15.54
C VAL A 595 -1.00 -12.52 -16.80
N VAL A 596 -0.39 -12.08 -17.90
CA VAL A 596 -1.10 -11.89 -19.17
C VAL A 596 -1.54 -13.24 -19.78
N ALA A 597 -0.66 -14.24 -19.81
CA ALA A 597 -0.95 -15.54 -20.43
C ALA A 597 -2.07 -16.31 -19.72
N ASN A 598 -2.22 -16.12 -18.40
CA ASN A 598 -3.19 -16.82 -17.57
C ASN A 598 -4.39 -15.94 -17.19
N LYS A 599 -4.56 -14.77 -17.83
CA LYS A 599 -5.71 -13.89 -17.64
C LYS A 599 -7.00 -14.61 -18.05
N PRO A 600 -7.98 -14.81 -17.14
CA PRO A 600 -9.24 -15.42 -17.49
C PRO A 600 -9.94 -14.65 -18.60
N SER A 601 -10.60 -15.34 -19.54
CA SER A 601 -11.24 -14.68 -20.69
C SER A 601 -12.38 -13.73 -20.30
N ASP A 602 -12.94 -13.89 -19.09
CA ASP A 602 -13.97 -13.03 -18.51
C ASP A 602 -13.41 -11.88 -17.65
N ALA A 603 -12.07 -11.81 -17.49
CA ALA A 603 -11.36 -10.66 -16.94
C ALA A 603 -11.24 -9.57 -18.01
N VAL A 604 -12.34 -8.90 -18.28
CA VAL A 604 -12.41 -7.74 -19.17
C VAL A 604 -12.94 -6.55 -18.39
N ASP A 605 -12.71 -5.35 -18.91
CA ASP A 605 -13.35 -4.15 -18.39
C ASP A 605 -14.88 -4.29 -18.44
N ARG A 606 -15.55 -3.81 -17.40
CA ARG A 606 -17.02 -3.89 -17.27
C ARG A 606 -17.52 -2.52 -16.83
N CYS A 607 -18.19 -1.80 -17.70
CA CYS A 607 -18.86 -0.54 -17.33
C CYS A 607 -20.36 -0.72 -17.46
N THR A 608 -21.01 -1.04 -16.35
CA THR A 608 -22.41 -1.45 -16.30
C THR A 608 -23.27 -0.43 -15.59
N VAL A 609 -24.37 0.00 -16.22
CA VAL A 609 -25.37 0.81 -15.53
C VAL A 609 -26.23 -0.08 -14.63
N THR A 610 -26.03 0.00 -13.31
CA THR A 610 -26.60 -0.94 -12.32
C THR A 610 -28.13 -1.04 -12.40
N GLU A 611 -28.82 0.06 -12.75
CA GLU A 611 -30.29 0.08 -12.88
C GLU A 611 -30.83 -0.63 -14.13
N THR A 612 -30.01 -0.76 -15.18
CA THR A 612 -30.46 -1.28 -16.48
C THR A 612 -29.74 -2.55 -16.92
N GLY A 613 -28.63 -2.90 -16.24
CA GLY A 613 -27.77 -4.01 -16.61
C GLY A 613 -27.06 -3.82 -17.96
N VAL A 614 -27.15 -2.63 -18.56
CA VAL A 614 -26.55 -2.36 -19.87
C VAL A 614 -25.04 -2.15 -19.68
N ALA A 615 -24.26 -3.03 -20.29
CA ALA A 615 -22.82 -2.85 -20.44
C ALA A 615 -22.54 -1.88 -21.60
N GLY A 616 -21.89 -0.76 -21.31
CA GLY A 616 -21.35 0.16 -22.29
C GLY A 616 -19.82 0.05 -22.39
N PRO A 617 -19.19 0.68 -23.40
CA PRO A 617 -17.74 0.85 -23.39
C PRO A 617 -17.34 1.67 -22.16
N CYS A 618 -16.25 1.29 -21.50
CA CYS A 618 -15.67 2.12 -20.46
C CYS A 618 -15.14 3.42 -21.07
N VAL A 619 -15.63 4.55 -20.59
CA VAL A 619 -15.27 5.87 -21.09
C VAL A 619 -14.33 6.54 -20.09
N ILE A 620 -13.21 7.06 -20.58
CA ILE A 620 -12.31 7.89 -19.78
C ILE A 620 -13.08 9.15 -19.34
N PRO A 621 -13.12 9.46 -18.03
CA PRO A 621 -13.79 10.66 -17.52
C PRO A 621 -13.26 11.93 -18.20
N ALA A 622 -14.17 12.85 -18.55
CA ALA A 622 -13.79 14.16 -19.08
C ALA A 622 -13.28 15.13 -18.00
N ASN A 623 -13.57 14.78 -16.74
CA ASN A 623 -13.27 15.54 -15.54
C ASN A 623 -12.03 14.98 -14.84
N GLY A 624 -11.45 15.78 -13.96
CA GLY A 624 -10.21 15.47 -13.28
C GLY A 624 -10.05 16.35 -12.05
N ASN A 625 -8.83 16.82 -11.81
CA ASN A 625 -8.50 17.71 -10.71
C ASN A 625 -8.03 19.10 -11.20
N PRO A 626 -7.75 20.07 -10.29
CA PRO A 626 -7.31 21.40 -10.67
C PRO A 626 -6.06 21.43 -11.57
N ARG A 627 -5.15 20.45 -11.46
CA ARG A 627 -3.95 20.40 -12.31
C ARG A 627 -4.23 19.89 -13.71
N MET A 628 -5.11 18.91 -13.86
CA MET A 628 -5.64 18.53 -15.18
C MET A 628 -6.39 19.70 -15.82
N GLY A 629 -7.12 20.49 -15.02
CA GLY A 629 -7.69 21.78 -15.43
C GLY A 629 -6.63 22.82 -15.86
N ALA A 630 -5.40 22.71 -15.34
CA ALA A 630 -4.24 23.51 -15.71
C ALA A 630 -3.38 22.90 -16.84
N GLY A 631 -3.77 21.74 -17.38
CA GLY A 631 -3.10 21.06 -18.51
C GLY A 631 -2.19 19.88 -18.15
N GLU A 632 -2.18 19.41 -16.90
CA GLU A 632 -1.45 18.20 -16.54
C GLU A 632 -2.03 16.96 -17.25
N PRO A 633 -1.19 16.00 -17.71
CA PRO A 633 -1.69 14.73 -18.25
C PRO A 633 -2.48 13.92 -17.23
N LEU A 634 -3.32 13.01 -17.74
CA LEU A 634 -4.13 12.09 -16.94
C LEU A 634 -3.30 11.16 -16.03
N THR A 635 -1.98 11.04 -16.25
CA THR A 635 -1.11 10.29 -15.32
C THR A 635 -1.04 10.91 -13.93
N ASP A 636 -1.36 12.21 -13.78
CA ASP A 636 -1.49 12.88 -12.48
C ASP A 636 -0.29 12.65 -11.54
N ASP A 637 0.92 12.76 -12.08
CA ASP A 637 2.14 12.37 -11.37
C ASP A 637 3.30 13.35 -11.55
N VAL A 638 2.98 14.61 -11.91
CA VAL A 638 3.93 15.71 -12.03
C VAL A 638 3.90 16.55 -10.75
N LEU A 639 4.78 16.18 -9.80
CA LEU A 639 4.90 16.91 -8.53
C LEU A 639 5.32 18.37 -8.73
N LYS A 640 6.34 18.57 -9.58
CA LYS A 640 6.84 19.87 -10.00
C LYS A 640 7.05 19.86 -11.50
N CYS A 641 6.36 20.73 -12.21
CA CYS A 641 6.52 20.86 -13.65
C CYS A 641 7.84 21.57 -14.00
N GLN A 642 8.35 21.30 -15.20
CA GLN A 642 9.32 22.21 -15.81
C GLN A 642 8.59 23.47 -16.27
N LEU A 643 9.27 24.61 -16.30
CA LEU A 643 8.66 25.89 -16.69
C LEU A 643 9.01 26.26 -18.13
N GLN A 644 8.06 26.88 -18.81
CA GLN A 644 8.23 27.54 -20.09
C GLN A 644 7.78 29.01 -20.00
N PRO A 645 8.35 29.90 -20.83
CA PRO A 645 7.87 31.27 -20.93
C PRO A 645 6.38 31.31 -21.30
N MET A 646 5.67 32.31 -20.80
CA MET A 646 4.30 32.55 -21.22
C MET A 646 4.25 33.01 -22.68
N ASP A 647 3.37 32.38 -23.46
CA ASP A 647 3.10 32.72 -24.85
C ASP A 647 1.63 33.17 -24.99
N PRO A 648 1.34 34.43 -25.35
CA PRO A 648 -0.04 34.89 -25.50
C PRO A 648 -0.81 34.12 -26.57
N THR A 649 -0.13 33.50 -27.55
CA THR A 649 -0.78 32.70 -28.59
C THR A 649 -1.31 31.36 -28.07
N ALA A 650 -0.76 30.86 -26.95
CA ALA A 650 -1.22 29.63 -26.30
C ALA A 650 -2.62 29.76 -25.68
N TYR A 651 -3.15 30.99 -25.56
CA TYR A 651 -4.47 31.26 -24.99
C TYR A 651 -5.57 31.50 -26.04
N PHE A 652 -5.27 31.41 -27.34
CA PHE A 652 -6.27 31.63 -28.39
C PHE A 652 -7.50 30.72 -28.22
N PRO A 653 -8.75 31.24 -28.36
CA PRO A 653 -9.13 32.57 -28.84
C PRO A 653 -9.27 33.66 -27.76
N VAL A 654 -8.80 33.43 -26.54
CA VAL A 654 -8.90 34.38 -25.43
C VAL A 654 -7.99 35.58 -25.66
N LEU A 655 -8.53 36.79 -25.50
CA LEU A 655 -7.78 38.04 -25.60
C LEU A 655 -7.70 38.71 -24.24
N PHE A 656 -6.48 38.92 -23.75
CA PHE A 656 -6.20 39.70 -22.56
C PHE A 656 -5.97 41.17 -22.93
N SER A 657 -6.44 42.09 -22.08
CA SER A 657 -5.94 43.46 -22.10
C SER A 657 -4.48 43.53 -21.66
N ASP A 658 -3.77 44.60 -22.03
CA ASP A 658 -2.36 44.80 -21.62
C ASP A 658 -2.18 44.74 -20.08
N ALA A 659 -3.15 45.28 -19.33
CA ALA A 659 -3.15 45.24 -17.87
C ALA A 659 -3.33 43.81 -17.32
N GLN A 660 -4.27 43.05 -17.88
CA GLN A 660 -4.49 41.64 -17.53
C GLN A 660 -3.25 40.79 -17.86
N TRP A 661 -2.65 41.00 -19.02
CA TRP A 661 -1.45 40.28 -19.43
C TRP A 661 -0.26 40.60 -18.51
N ALA A 662 -0.02 41.89 -18.22
CA ALA A 662 1.05 42.30 -17.30
C ALA A 662 0.86 41.73 -15.89
N GLN A 663 -0.38 41.72 -15.38
CA GLN A 663 -0.72 41.12 -14.09
C GLN A 663 -0.47 39.61 -14.10
N LEU A 664 -0.85 38.90 -15.17
CA LEU A 664 -0.61 37.47 -15.30
C LEU A 664 0.90 37.15 -15.39
N GLN A 665 1.68 37.94 -16.13
CA GLN A 665 3.14 37.82 -16.17
C GLN A 665 3.78 38.03 -14.79
N ALA A 666 3.25 38.97 -13.99
CA ALA A 666 3.72 39.20 -12.63
C ALA A 666 3.39 38.02 -11.69
N ALA A 667 2.27 37.32 -11.93
CA ALA A 667 1.90 36.11 -11.19
C ALA A 667 2.81 34.90 -11.52
N PHE A 668 3.40 34.87 -12.71
CA PHE A 668 4.26 33.79 -13.21
C PHE A 668 5.65 34.29 -13.64
N PRO A 669 6.46 34.87 -12.73
CA PRO A 669 7.74 35.49 -13.09
C PRO A 669 8.77 34.50 -13.64
N GLY A 670 8.65 33.21 -13.29
CA GLY A 670 9.49 32.13 -13.81
C GLY A 670 8.90 31.38 -15.02
N GLY A 671 7.72 31.78 -15.50
CA GLY A 671 6.95 31.06 -16.50
C GLY A 671 5.88 30.13 -15.93
N VAL A 672 5.24 29.38 -16.82
CA VAL A 672 4.12 28.47 -16.55
C VAL A 672 4.54 27.03 -16.81
N CYS A 673 3.77 26.06 -16.31
CA CYS A 673 4.08 24.65 -16.51
C CYS A 673 4.18 24.25 -18.00
N ASP A 674 5.21 23.49 -18.31
CA ASP A 674 5.42 22.76 -19.56
C ASP A 674 5.18 21.26 -19.31
N TYR A 675 3.92 20.85 -19.40
CA TYR A 675 3.52 19.45 -19.24
C TYR A 675 3.88 18.57 -20.44
N THR A 676 4.52 19.11 -21.49
CA THR A 676 5.10 18.29 -22.56
C THR A 676 6.40 17.61 -22.14
N LYS A 677 6.98 18.05 -21.01
CA LYS A 677 8.18 17.48 -20.42
C LYS A 677 7.86 16.68 -19.15
N PRO A 678 8.68 15.69 -18.79
CA PRO A 678 8.61 15.03 -17.50
C PRO A 678 8.76 16.02 -16.34
N GLY A 679 8.18 15.68 -15.19
CA GLY A 679 8.35 16.42 -13.96
C GLY A 679 9.82 16.54 -13.53
N VAL A 680 10.12 17.59 -12.77
CA VAL A 680 11.47 17.81 -12.23
C VAL A 680 11.86 16.62 -11.35
N ASN A 681 12.99 15.99 -11.66
CA ASN A 681 13.50 14.78 -11.01
C ASN A 681 12.59 13.55 -11.12
N GLN A 682 11.60 13.55 -12.03
CA GLN A 682 10.78 12.38 -12.29
C GLN A 682 11.64 11.22 -12.79
N GLN A 683 11.49 10.08 -12.13
CA GLN A 683 12.29 8.88 -12.38
C GLN A 683 11.51 7.63 -11.96
N PRO A 684 11.85 6.44 -12.48
CA PRO A 684 11.23 5.19 -12.06
C PRO A 684 11.40 4.91 -10.56
N THR A 685 10.45 4.17 -9.99
CA THR A 685 10.54 3.65 -8.63
C THR A 685 11.64 2.60 -8.54
N VAL A 686 12.51 2.73 -7.55
CA VAL A 686 13.53 1.73 -7.20
C VAL A 686 12.90 0.77 -6.19
N PRO A 687 12.72 -0.51 -6.54
CA PRO A 687 12.07 -1.45 -5.63
C PRO A 687 12.98 -1.83 -4.46
N TRP A 688 12.38 -2.21 -3.33
CA TRP A 688 13.04 -2.73 -2.14
C TRP A 688 14.14 -1.79 -1.59
N LEU A 689 13.78 -0.54 -1.32
CA LEU A 689 14.64 0.37 -0.56
C LEU A 689 14.61 0.06 0.93
N THR A 690 15.78 0.11 1.57
CA THR A 690 15.94 0.15 3.02
C THR A 690 16.42 1.51 3.48
N TYR A 691 15.88 1.95 4.61
CA TYR A 691 16.16 3.22 5.27
C TYR A 691 16.96 3.02 6.57
N ALA A 692 17.47 1.80 6.79
CA ALA A 692 18.36 1.50 7.93
C ALA A 692 19.60 2.41 7.96
N ASN A 693 20.07 2.88 6.80
CA ASN A 693 21.19 3.81 6.67
C ASN A 693 20.78 5.28 6.50
N GLY A 694 19.50 5.60 6.71
CA GLY A 694 18.97 6.97 6.69
C GLY A 694 18.10 7.31 5.48
N PRO A 695 17.75 8.61 5.34
CA PRO A 695 16.82 9.11 4.33
C PRO A 695 17.21 8.83 2.89
N ALA A 696 16.23 8.98 1.99
CA ALA A 696 16.29 8.61 0.57
C ALA A 696 16.43 7.11 0.29
N GLY A 697 16.89 6.32 1.27
CA GLY A 697 17.00 4.87 1.19
C GLY A 697 18.07 4.38 0.22
N GLN A 698 18.43 3.11 0.39
CA GLN A 698 19.34 2.38 -0.48
C GLN A 698 18.70 1.05 -0.91
N PRO A 699 18.92 0.56 -2.14
CA PRO A 699 18.45 -0.76 -2.53
C PRO A 699 18.98 -1.82 -1.56
N LEU A 700 18.11 -2.70 -1.07
CA LEU A 700 18.47 -3.76 -0.12
C LEU A 700 19.45 -4.79 -0.72
N GLY A 701 19.56 -4.84 -2.05
CA GLY A 701 20.37 -5.81 -2.77
C GLY A 701 19.62 -7.14 -3.01
N PRO A 702 20.26 -8.11 -3.68
CA PRO A 702 19.67 -9.40 -3.98
C PRO A 702 19.38 -10.19 -2.69
N ALA A 703 18.30 -10.97 -2.69
CA ALA A 703 17.98 -11.84 -1.57
C ALA A 703 19.13 -12.83 -1.27
N PRO A 704 19.49 -13.06 0.01
CA PRO A 704 20.53 -14.01 0.34
C PRO A 704 20.16 -15.43 -0.10
N VAL A 705 21.12 -16.12 -0.71
CA VAL A 705 20.99 -17.53 -1.10
C VAL A 705 22.00 -18.38 -0.33
N SER A 706 21.64 -19.64 -0.06
CA SER A 706 22.56 -20.55 0.60
C SER A 706 23.81 -20.80 -0.24
N THR A 707 24.96 -20.90 0.41
CA THR A 707 26.25 -21.23 -0.23
C THR A 707 26.67 -22.63 0.16
N THR A 708 27.39 -23.31 -0.75
CA THR A 708 28.00 -24.61 -0.45
C THR A 708 29.02 -24.46 0.68
N SER A 709 29.00 -25.41 1.62
CA SER A 709 30.02 -25.53 2.66
C SER A 709 30.74 -26.87 2.53
N HIS A 710 32.05 -26.87 2.73
CA HIS A 710 32.89 -28.06 2.83
C HIS A 710 33.46 -28.20 4.23
#